data_AF-A0AAD8X406-F1
#
_entry.id   AF-A0AAD8X406-F1
#
_cell.length_a   1.000
_cell.length_b   1.000
_cell.length_c   1.000
_cell.angle_alpha   90.00
_cell.angle_beta   90.00
_cell.angle_gamma   90.00
#
_symmetry.space_group_name_H-M   'P 1'
#
loop_
_entity.id
_entity.type
_entity.pdbx_description
1 polymer ?
#
loop_
_entity_poly.entity_id
_entity_poly.type
_entity_poly.pdbx_seq_one_letter_code
_entity_poly.pdbx_strand_id
1 'polypeptide(L)'
;MGTMGRHQRSRSASSSATRSSDATELDFAAADLDCPFGGIDALGLVELRETAYEIFFMSCRSSGGAAASSTSARGGGSSEMEVSSPVAGSRGGSGVMSSRVKKALGLKPRRSAPTMMRTLSQSSSPSSPGRARRPMTSAEIMRQQMRVTEHSDARLRRTLMRAVVGQVGKRPDSIVLPLELLRQLKPSEFSDVEEYHQWQFRQIKLLEAGLILHPSLPLDRLHAAVLRFREVMRATEIRAIDTGKGSEAMRALTNAVHALAWRPGSGSDACHWADGYPLNVLLYVSLLQSVFDHREPTVVLDEVDELLELIKKTWPILGVGRAVHNVCFAWVFFQQYVVTGQVEPDLVAAALTLLADVAADARQGSRESQSRDPVYAKVLLSALGKMQEWSEKRLLDYHDRYEKDIGGSSATEGMEILLSMALGAGKIVADREYIGTGNFPADRVDYYIRCSMKNAFTKILENGMGVSDSLIADRDNDPGVVLTRLAKDTEQLATFERRSFSPLLRRLHPAPVAVAAVTLHGCFGVVLRRYLGKVTILTEELVRVLHSASRLEKALAQMTAEDAADCHDDRAKAVVGDMEPYEVESVVMGLLKAWMDDRLRIGRDCLLRAKETESWIPKSKEEPFPGSAIELMKLAGATIDEFSDIPATAKDDVLQQLVDGLESIFQEYISFVASCGSKQSYVPPLPALTRCNQDSGFFRLWKKAVLPTCQAPEGSPRAGASQHTPRPSISRGTQRLYVRLNTLHYVLTHVQAIDKSLSSASCARGGGGGGASPAAASGGNRVVASVHFDRTRAAAQSAVSHVAEVAAYRLIFLDSRHTFYHGLYVRNVADTRIRPALRALKQNLSFLVSVLADHAQPVAVREVMKASFQAFLMVLLAGGNDRSFTRADHGMVDEDFRSLKRAFCTCGEGLVPEEVVAREAETSEGVVELMARSTEHLIGAFGAATSESIAGAREYDDGGGGGTPVPSASRQWNPADPNTILRVLCHRDDEVANQFLKRTFQLAKRR
;
A
#
# COMPACT_ATOMS: atom_id res chain seq x y z
N MET A 1 -0.68 -27.04 -27.15
CA MET A 1 -1.24 -27.34 -28.50
C MET A 1 -1.35 -26.04 -29.25
N GLY A 2 -0.68 -25.95 -30.40
CA GLY A 2 -0.37 -24.68 -31.06
C GLY A 2 -1.48 -24.11 -31.93
N THR A 3 -1.46 -22.79 -32.08
CA THR A 3 -2.18 -22.05 -33.13
C THR A 3 -1.18 -21.13 -33.82
N MET A 4 -0.86 -21.49 -35.07
CA MET A 4 0.03 -20.77 -35.98
C MET A 4 -0.59 -19.43 -36.40
N GLY A 5 0.22 -18.38 -36.35
CA GLY A 5 -0.07 -17.08 -36.95
C GLY A 5 -0.09 -17.16 -38.48
N ARG A 6 -1.04 -16.44 -39.09
CA ARG A 6 -1.08 -16.16 -40.52
C ARG A 6 -0.78 -14.68 -40.73
N HIS A 7 0.44 -14.41 -41.19
CA HIS A 7 0.84 -13.13 -41.78
C HIS A 7 -0.02 -12.85 -43.02
N GLN A 8 -0.76 -11.74 -43.04
CA GLN A 8 -1.26 -11.13 -44.27
C GLN A 8 -0.23 -10.11 -44.76
N ARG A 9 0.36 -10.40 -45.92
CA ARG A 9 1.22 -9.50 -46.70
C ARG A 9 0.39 -8.34 -47.22
N SER A 10 0.70 -7.12 -46.77
CA SER A 10 0.28 -5.89 -47.44
C SER A 10 0.96 -5.79 -48.81
N ARG A 11 0.18 -5.72 -49.89
CA ARG A 11 0.66 -5.21 -51.18
C ARG A 11 0.25 -3.75 -51.28
N SER A 12 1.22 -2.88 -51.06
CA SER A 12 1.22 -1.47 -51.43
C SER A 12 1.04 -1.31 -52.94
N ALA A 13 -0.08 -0.74 -53.35
CA ALA A 13 -0.25 -0.17 -54.69
C ALA A 13 -0.34 1.35 -54.53
N SER A 14 0.70 2.02 -54.97
CA SER A 14 0.80 3.47 -55.11
C SER A 14 -0.12 3.94 -56.23
N SER A 15 -1.18 4.68 -55.90
CA SER A 15 -1.88 5.56 -56.85
C SER A 15 -1.63 7.01 -56.44
N SER A 16 -0.88 7.72 -57.28
CA SER A 16 -0.68 9.16 -57.18
C SER A 16 -1.98 9.87 -57.54
N ALA A 17 -2.76 10.24 -56.54
CA ALA A 17 -3.79 11.27 -56.71
C ALA A 17 -3.13 12.64 -56.48
N THR A 18 -3.06 13.42 -57.55
CA THR A 18 -2.70 14.84 -57.55
C THR A 18 -3.56 15.58 -56.54
N ARG A 19 -2.95 16.04 -55.43
CA ARG A 19 -3.54 16.97 -54.48
C ARG A 19 -3.79 18.30 -55.19
N SER A 20 -5.00 18.48 -55.71
CA SER A 20 -5.57 19.81 -55.95
C SER A 20 -5.88 20.42 -54.59
N SER A 21 -5.17 21.49 -54.25
CA SER A 21 -5.34 22.27 -53.04
C SER A 21 -6.67 23.02 -53.05
N ASP A 22 -7.67 22.49 -52.35
CA ASP A 22 -8.83 23.28 -51.89
C ASP A 22 -8.81 23.28 -50.36
N ALA A 23 -8.18 24.31 -49.81
CA ALA A 23 -8.11 24.56 -48.38
C ALA A 23 -9.50 24.97 -47.88
N THR A 24 -10.28 24.00 -47.38
CA THR A 24 -11.37 24.09 -46.37
C THR A 24 -12.23 22.82 -46.41
N GLU A 25 -11.61 21.64 -46.44
CA GLU A 25 -12.27 20.48 -45.83
C GLU A 25 -11.99 20.58 -44.34
N LEU A 26 -13.04 20.86 -43.57
CA LEU A 26 -12.94 20.84 -42.11
C LEU A 26 -12.43 19.45 -41.72
N ASP A 27 -11.21 19.40 -41.21
CA ASP A 27 -10.45 18.17 -41.08
C ASP A 27 -11.05 17.32 -39.94
N PHE A 28 -11.90 16.36 -40.32
CA PHE A 28 -12.58 15.43 -39.42
C PHE A 28 -11.60 14.72 -38.47
N ALA A 29 -10.36 14.50 -38.93
CA ALA A 29 -9.31 13.88 -38.15
C ALA A 29 -8.79 14.77 -37.00
N ALA A 30 -8.87 16.09 -37.13
CA ALA A 30 -8.40 17.03 -36.10
C ALA A 30 -9.33 17.12 -34.88
N ALA A 31 -10.60 16.74 -35.03
CA ALA A 31 -11.61 16.84 -33.98
C ALA A 31 -11.89 15.52 -33.22
N ASP A 32 -11.17 14.43 -33.55
CA ASP A 32 -11.31 13.10 -32.95
C ASP A 32 -12.76 12.58 -33.02
N LEU A 33 -13.45 12.86 -34.14
CA LEU A 33 -14.86 12.53 -34.37
C LEU A 33 -15.05 11.81 -35.72
N ASP A 34 -15.42 10.52 -35.65
CA ASP A 34 -15.72 9.71 -36.83
C ASP A 34 -17.20 9.78 -37.23
N CYS A 35 -17.49 9.56 -38.52
CA CYS A 35 -18.86 9.42 -39.02
C CYS A 35 -19.54 8.15 -38.42
N PRO A 36 -20.69 8.28 -37.74
CA PRO A 36 -21.36 7.17 -37.07
C PRO A 36 -21.92 6.12 -38.04
N PHE A 37 -22.15 6.52 -39.29
CA PHE A 37 -22.80 5.68 -40.30
C PHE A 37 -21.79 4.86 -41.13
N GLY A 38 -20.49 4.97 -40.85
CA GLY A 38 -19.42 4.34 -41.62
C GLY A 38 -19.09 5.09 -42.92
N GLY A 39 -18.37 4.42 -43.82
CA GLY A 39 -17.99 4.93 -45.14
C GLY A 39 -18.36 3.95 -46.25
N ILE A 40 -18.24 4.41 -47.50
CA ILE A 40 -18.39 3.58 -48.69
C ILE A 40 -17.04 3.61 -49.40
N ASP A 41 -16.32 2.48 -49.41
CA ASP A 41 -14.92 2.36 -49.86
C ASP A 41 -14.64 2.91 -51.28
N ALA A 42 -15.68 3.07 -52.11
CA ALA A 42 -15.59 3.55 -53.49
C ALA A 42 -16.16 4.96 -53.74
N LEU A 43 -16.74 5.64 -52.74
CA LEU A 43 -17.33 6.98 -52.86
C LEU A 43 -16.80 7.89 -51.74
N GLY A 44 -16.07 8.94 -52.10
CA GLY A 44 -15.61 9.96 -51.16
C GLY A 44 -16.69 10.98 -50.80
N LEU A 45 -16.34 11.94 -49.94
CA LEU A 45 -17.25 12.98 -49.44
C LEU A 45 -17.72 13.91 -50.56
N VAL A 46 -16.85 14.22 -51.53
CA VAL A 46 -17.19 15.07 -52.68
C VAL A 46 -18.22 14.36 -53.56
N GLU A 47 -18.02 13.08 -53.85
CA GLU A 47 -18.92 12.29 -54.68
C GLU A 47 -20.30 12.10 -54.03
N LEU A 48 -20.34 11.90 -52.71
CA LEU A 48 -21.59 11.81 -51.94
C LEU A 48 -22.33 13.15 -51.93
N ARG A 49 -21.62 14.26 -51.71
CA ARG A 49 -22.20 15.62 -51.73
C ARG A 49 -22.77 15.97 -53.10
N GLU A 50 -22.03 15.74 -54.18
CA GLU A 50 -22.52 15.97 -55.53
C GLU A 50 -23.74 15.10 -55.86
N THR A 51 -23.72 13.82 -55.46
CA THR A 51 -24.85 12.90 -55.67
C THR A 51 -26.09 13.37 -54.91
N ALA A 52 -25.90 13.80 -53.67
CA ALA A 52 -26.99 14.30 -52.84
C ALA A 52 -27.64 15.54 -53.47
N TYR A 53 -26.84 16.46 -54.03
CA TYR A 53 -27.34 17.60 -54.79
C TYR A 53 -28.10 17.18 -56.06
N GLU A 54 -27.59 16.18 -56.81
CA GLU A 54 -28.26 15.65 -57.99
C GLU A 54 -29.67 15.10 -57.65
N ILE A 55 -29.78 14.34 -56.56
CA ILE A 55 -31.07 13.82 -56.04
C ILE A 55 -31.98 14.97 -55.61
N PHE A 56 -31.46 15.93 -54.85
CA PHE A 56 -32.20 17.12 -54.42
C PHE A 56 -32.78 17.90 -55.60
N PHE A 57 -31.95 18.17 -56.61
CA PHE A 57 -32.35 18.92 -57.78
C PHE A 57 -33.45 18.19 -58.57
N MET A 58 -33.35 16.86 -58.72
CA MET A 58 -34.38 16.04 -59.35
C MET A 58 -35.71 16.10 -58.56
N SER A 59 -35.66 15.89 -57.24
CA SER A 59 -36.83 15.91 -56.35
C SER A 59 -37.59 17.24 -56.37
N CYS A 60 -36.89 18.36 -56.46
CA CYS A 60 -37.53 19.69 -56.44
C CYS A 60 -38.32 20.01 -57.71
N ARG A 61 -38.10 19.29 -58.82
CA ARG A 61 -38.74 19.57 -60.12
C ARG A 61 -40.08 18.88 -60.35
N SER A 62 -40.35 17.76 -59.68
CA SER A 62 -41.57 16.96 -59.89
C SER A 62 -42.87 17.68 -59.47
N SER A 63 -42.78 18.78 -58.70
CA SER A 63 -43.93 19.56 -58.22
C SER A 63 -44.20 20.87 -58.98
N GLY A 64 -43.42 21.20 -60.01
CA GLY A 64 -43.49 22.49 -60.70
C GLY A 64 -44.43 22.49 -61.92
N GLY A 65 -45.74 22.46 -61.70
CA GLY A 65 -46.72 22.40 -62.78
C GLY A 65 -48.01 23.18 -62.51
N ALA A 66 -47.95 24.42 -62.03
CA ALA A 66 -49.11 25.32 -61.99
C ALA A 66 -48.69 26.79 -61.84
N ALA A 67 -48.06 27.39 -62.86
CA ALA A 67 -47.95 28.85 -62.99
C ALA A 67 -47.53 29.26 -64.41
N ALA A 68 -48.34 28.93 -65.42
CA ALA A 68 -48.39 29.67 -66.69
C ALA A 68 -49.57 29.16 -67.52
N SER A 69 -50.37 30.09 -68.05
CA SER A 69 -51.50 29.92 -68.97
C SER A 69 -52.86 29.53 -68.34
N SER A 70 -53.71 30.53 -68.10
CA SER A 70 -55.16 30.36 -68.05
C SER A 70 -55.82 31.31 -69.05
N THR A 71 -56.12 30.78 -70.24
CA THR A 71 -57.16 31.31 -71.13
C THR A 71 -58.49 30.63 -70.83
N SER A 72 -59.53 31.45 -70.82
CA SER A 72 -60.93 31.18 -70.50
C SER A 72 -61.56 29.91 -71.11
N ALA A 73 -62.38 29.20 -70.33
CA ALA A 73 -63.70 28.71 -70.76
C ALA A 73 -64.54 28.23 -69.57
N ARG A 74 -65.86 28.36 -69.70
CA ARG A 74 -66.94 28.31 -68.70
C ARG A 74 -67.50 26.90 -68.43
N GLY A 75 -68.13 26.77 -67.24
CA GLY A 75 -69.22 25.83 -66.90
C GLY A 75 -68.79 24.73 -65.93
N GLY A 76 -69.45 24.42 -64.80
CA GLY A 76 -70.67 24.88 -64.12
C GLY A 76 -71.14 23.76 -63.15
N GLY A 77 -71.54 24.11 -61.91
CA GLY A 77 -72.23 23.25 -60.93
C GLY A 77 -71.40 22.83 -59.69
N SER A 78 -71.39 23.63 -58.60
CA SER A 78 -72.19 23.50 -57.34
C SER A 78 -71.81 22.27 -56.48
N SER A 79 -71.29 22.36 -55.26
CA SER A 79 -71.84 22.99 -54.03
C SER A 79 -70.73 23.07 -52.94
N GLU A 80 -70.43 24.26 -52.42
CA GLU A 80 -70.70 24.78 -51.06
C GLU A 80 -69.95 24.11 -49.89
N MET A 81 -68.95 24.80 -49.32
CA MET A 81 -69.03 25.43 -47.99
C MET A 81 -67.82 26.36 -47.74
N GLU A 82 -68.11 27.51 -47.12
CA GLU A 82 -67.28 28.68 -46.87
C GLU A 82 -66.10 28.47 -45.90
N VAL A 83 -65.07 29.33 -45.98
CA VAL A 83 -64.71 30.32 -44.94
C VAL A 83 -63.50 31.17 -45.42
N SER A 84 -63.80 32.44 -45.68
CA SER A 84 -63.05 33.69 -45.45
C SER A 84 -61.52 33.77 -45.60
N SER A 85 -61.11 34.50 -46.64
CA SER A 85 -59.82 35.23 -46.71
C SER A 85 -59.83 36.48 -45.83
N PRO A 86 -58.67 36.95 -45.32
CA PRO A 86 -58.45 38.36 -45.10
C PRO A 86 -57.55 38.98 -46.19
N VAL A 87 -58.02 40.13 -46.64
CA VAL A 87 -57.46 41.03 -47.64
C VAL A 87 -56.13 41.64 -47.21
N ALA A 88 -55.23 41.81 -48.19
CA ALA A 88 -53.98 42.54 -48.07
C ALA A 88 -54.21 44.03 -47.77
N GLY A 89 -53.68 44.50 -46.65
CA GLY A 89 -53.53 45.91 -46.30
C GLY A 89 -52.06 46.31 -46.30
N SER A 90 -51.68 47.22 -47.19
CA SER A 90 -50.38 47.88 -47.24
C SER A 90 -50.13 48.68 -45.96
N ARG A 91 -49.03 48.39 -45.24
CA ARG A 91 -48.31 49.35 -44.39
C ARG A 91 -46.95 48.79 -43.95
N GLY A 92 -45.91 49.60 -44.12
CA GLY A 92 -44.52 49.26 -43.89
C GLY A 92 -44.16 48.95 -42.43
N GLY A 93 -43.19 48.05 -42.30
CA GLY A 93 -42.55 47.65 -41.05
C GLY A 93 -41.67 46.44 -41.34
N SER A 94 -40.38 46.68 -41.62
CA SER A 94 -39.36 45.65 -41.81
C SER A 94 -39.08 44.95 -40.47
N GLY A 95 -39.98 44.06 -40.06
CA GLY A 95 -39.71 43.07 -39.01
C GLY A 95 -38.99 41.90 -39.63
N VAL A 96 -37.76 41.62 -39.19
CA VAL A 96 -37.02 40.40 -39.53
C VAL A 96 -37.89 39.21 -39.11
N MET A 97 -38.48 38.49 -40.06
CA MET A 97 -39.13 37.22 -39.79
C MET A 97 -38.05 36.23 -39.37
N SER A 98 -37.93 35.96 -38.07
CA SER A 98 -37.04 34.90 -37.58
C SER A 98 -37.56 33.54 -38.04
N SER A 99 -36.70 32.70 -38.64
CA SER A 99 -37.04 31.32 -39.02
C SER A 99 -37.68 30.55 -37.87
N ARG A 100 -38.69 29.72 -38.19
CA ARG A 100 -39.40 28.86 -37.22
C ARG A 100 -38.47 27.82 -36.64
N VAL A 101 -37.61 27.20 -37.46
CA VAL A 101 -36.61 26.22 -37.03
C VAL A 101 -35.58 26.87 -36.13
N LYS A 102 -35.07 28.06 -36.48
CA LYS A 102 -34.14 28.79 -35.60
C LYS A 102 -34.75 29.08 -34.23
N LYS A 103 -36.01 29.53 -34.20
CA LYS A 103 -36.75 29.79 -32.95
C LYS A 103 -36.98 28.52 -32.14
N ALA A 104 -37.36 27.42 -32.79
CA ALA A 104 -37.60 26.13 -32.13
C ALA A 104 -36.31 25.53 -31.53
N LEU A 105 -35.17 25.75 -32.18
CA LEU A 105 -33.86 25.28 -31.76
C LEU A 105 -33.10 26.26 -30.86
N GLY A 106 -33.70 27.40 -30.50
CA GLY A 106 -33.08 28.40 -29.63
C GLY A 106 -31.91 29.17 -30.26
N LEU A 107 -31.76 29.14 -31.59
CA LEU A 107 -30.67 29.79 -32.31
C LEU A 107 -30.89 31.30 -32.42
N LYS A 108 -29.88 32.10 -32.05
CA LYS A 108 -29.97 33.57 -32.08
C LYS A 108 -30.00 34.11 -33.52
N PRO A 109 -30.96 34.97 -33.90
CA PRO A 109 -30.92 35.66 -35.19
C PRO A 109 -29.83 36.76 -35.14
N ARG A 110 -28.82 36.68 -36.01
CA ARG A 110 -27.82 37.75 -36.14
C ARG A 110 -28.43 38.94 -36.87
N ARG A 111 -28.18 40.16 -36.36
CA ARG A 111 -28.49 41.40 -37.09
C ARG A 111 -27.58 41.45 -38.33
N SER A 112 -28.16 41.38 -39.52
CA SER A 112 -27.43 41.51 -40.78
C SER A 112 -26.67 42.85 -40.82
N ALA A 113 -25.34 42.82 -40.71
CA ALA A 113 -24.52 43.95 -41.13
C ALA A 113 -24.45 43.93 -42.67
N PRO A 114 -24.49 45.10 -43.35
CA PRO A 114 -24.53 45.13 -44.80
C PRO A 114 -23.21 44.59 -45.34
N THR A 115 -23.27 43.50 -46.10
CA THR A 115 -22.11 42.85 -46.70
C THR A 115 -21.48 43.78 -47.74
N MET A 116 -20.41 44.51 -47.37
CA MET A 116 -19.51 45.14 -48.34
C MET A 116 -18.79 44.03 -49.11
N MET A 117 -19.30 43.73 -50.30
CA MET A 117 -18.71 42.79 -51.24
C MET A 117 -17.41 43.38 -51.81
N ARG A 118 -16.26 42.96 -51.28
CA ARG A 118 -14.94 43.31 -51.84
C ARG A 118 -14.55 42.26 -52.89
N THR A 119 -14.43 42.72 -54.13
CA THR A 119 -14.13 41.97 -55.36
C THR A 119 -12.69 41.46 -55.43
N LEU A 120 -12.50 40.20 -55.85
CA LEU A 120 -11.28 39.73 -56.51
C LEU A 120 -11.65 38.78 -57.66
N SER A 121 -11.80 39.34 -58.86
CA SER A 121 -11.56 38.64 -60.12
C SER A 121 -11.06 39.66 -61.15
N GLN A 122 -9.76 39.61 -61.43
CA GLN A 122 -9.15 40.35 -62.54
C GLN A 122 -9.19 39.46 -63.80
N SER A 123 -9.95 39.89 -64.82
CA SER A 123 -9.45 40.00 -66.20
C SER A 123 -10.54 40.57 -67.14
N SER A 124 -10.28 41.81 -67.57
CA SER A 124 -10.59 42.45 -68.86
C SER A 124 -12.04 42.51 -69.41
N SER A 125 -12.69 43.67 -69.22
CA SER A 125 -13.20 44.63 -70.25
C SER A 125 -14.59 45.21 -69.92
N PRO A 126 -14.90 46.47 -70.28
CA PRO A 126 -15.85 47.30 -69.52
C PRO A 126 -17.22 47.48 -70.21
N SER A 127 -18.32 47.26 -69.48
CA SER A 127 -19.60 47.94 -69.76
C SER A 127 -20.62 47.80 -68.61
N SER A 128 -21.07 48.95 -68.11
CA SER A 128 -22.34 49.24 -67.39
C SER A 128 -22.41 49.06 -65.85
N PRO A 129 -22.68 50.15 -65.09
CA PRO A 129 -22.95 50.09 -63.66
C PRO A 129 -24.44 49.85 -63.39
N GLY A 130 -24.77 49.08 -62.35
CA GLY A 130 -26.12 49.01 -61.79
C GLY A 130 -26.92 47.74 -62.11
N ARG A 131 -26.50 46.61 -61.52
CA ARG A 131 -27.46 45.58 -61.11
C ARG A 131 -27.17 45.21 -59.67
N ALA A 132 -28.02 45.68 -58.77
CA ALA A 132 -28.13 45.06 -57.45
C ALA A 132 -28.33 43.56 -57.68
N ARG A 133 -27.41 42.75 -57.15
CA ARG A 133 -27.44 41.30 -57.32
C ARG A 133 -28.77 40.80 -56.74
N ARG A 134 -29.60 40.16 -57.57
CA ARG A 134 -30.88 39.58 -57.15
C ARG A 134 -30.65 38.70 -55.90
N PRO A 135 -31.55 38.70 -54.90
CA PRO A 135 -31.52 37.73 -53.82
C PRO A 135 -31.42 36.32 -54.41
N MET A 136 -30.48 35.52 -53.90
CA MET A 136 -30.30 34.17 -54.39
C MET A 136 -31.54 33.33 -54.10
N THR A 137 -31.92 32.46 -55.02
CA THR A 137 -33.00 31.49 -54.77
C THR A 137 -32.51 30.38 -53.83
N SER A 138 -33.40 29.72 -53.07
CA SER A 138 -33.00 28.63 -52.16
C SER A 138 -32.30 27.47 -52.88
N ALA A 139 -32.56 27.26 -54.17
CA ALA A 139 -31.81 26.33 -55.02
C ALA A 139 -30.38 26.82 -55.35
N GLU A 140 -30.18 28.13 -55.57
CA GLU A 140 -28.84 28.72 -55.74
C GLU A 140 -28.04 28.70 -54.45
N ILE A 141 -28.70 28.91 -53.30
CA ILE A 141 -28.11 28.76 -51.96
C ILE A 141 -27.67 27.30 -51.77
N MET A 142 -28.56 26.33 -51.99
CA MET A 142 -28.24 24.91 -51.90
C MET A 142 -27.02 24.52 -52.75
N ARG A 143 -26.95 24.99 -54.01
CA ARG A 143 -25.80 24.73 -54.89
C ARG A 143 -24.48 25.26 -54.29
N GLN A 144 -24.50 26.49 -53.76
CA GLN A 144 -23.30 27.10 -53.16
C GLN A 144 -22.87 26.36 -51.89
N GLN A 145 -23.82 26.03 -51.01
CA GLN A 145 -23.54 25.32 -49.76
C GLN A 145 -23.03 23.90 -50.02
N MET A 146 -23.57 23.21 -51.03
CA MET A 146 -23.10 21.90 -51.48
C MET A 146 -21.84 21.97 -52.36
N ARG A 147 -21.26 23.16 -52.56
CA ARG A 147 -20.04 23.40 -53.37
C ARG A 147 -20.09 22.79 -54.78
N VAL A 148 -21.27 22.77 -55.40
CA VAL A 148 -21.45 22.23 -56.75
C VAL A 148 -21.11 23.30 -57.78
N THR A 149 -20.25 22.97 -58.75
CA THR A 149 -19.80 23.93 -59.77
C THR A 149 -20.96 24.38 -60.66
N GLU A 150 -20.89 25.61 -61.17
CA GLU A 150 -21.94 26.12 -62.08
C GLU A 150 -22.00 25.30 -63.38
N HIS A 151 -20.86 24.78 -63.84
CA HIS A 151 -20.79 23.94 -65.02
C HIS A 151 -21.51 22.59 -64.80
N SER A 152 -21.28 21.92 -63.68
CA SER A 152 -21.93 20.65 -63.37
C SER A 152 -23.43 20.83 -63.12
N ASP A 153 -23.84 21.90 -62.41
CA ASP A 153 -25.26 22.24 -62.25
C ASP A 153 -25.95 22.54 -63.58
N ALA A 154 -25.32 23.34 -64.46
CA ALA A 154 -25.88 23.66 -65.77
C ALA A 154 -26.01 22.42 -66.66
N ARG A 155 -25.04 21.49 -66.58
CA ARG A 155 -25.09 20.18 -67.26
C ARG A 155 -26.24 19.33 -66.72
N LEU A 156 -26.35 19.18 -65.40
CA LEU A 156 -27.44 18.46 -64.73
C LEU A 156 -28.82 19.03 -65.10
N ARG A 157 -28.97 20.35 -65.01
CA ARG A 157 -30.21 21.07 -65.35
C ARG A 157 -30.61 20.84 -66.80
N ARG A 158 -29.68 20.97 -67.77
CA ARG A 158 -29.94 20.71 -69.20
C ARG A 158 -30.31 19.26 -69.46
N THR A 159 -29.67 18.32 -68.78
CA THR A 159 -29.90 16.89 -68.98
C THR A 159 -31.24 16.46 -68.42
N LEU A 160 -31.56 16.83 -67.18
CA LEU A 160 -32.87 16.54 -66.60
C LEU A 160 -33.99 17.32 -67.29
N MET A 161 -33.72 18.50 -67.88
CA MET A 161 -34.67 19.17 -68.77
C MET A 161 -34.95 18.32 -70.01
N ARG A 162 -33.93 17.76 -70.67
CA ARG A 162 -34.10 16.92 -71.87
C ARG A 162 -34.72 15.56 -71.58
N ALA A 163 -34.30 14.89 -70.51
CA ALA A 163 -34.67 13.52 -70.16
C ALA A 163 -36.13 13.38 -69.69
N VAL A 164 -36.67 14.43 -69.06
CA VAL A 164 -37.98 14.38 -68.36
C VAL A 164 -39.10 15.09 -69.15
N VAL A 165 -38.81 15.73 -70.28
CA VAL A 165 -39.81 16.44 -71.13
C VAL A 165 -40.95 15.54 -71.65
N GLY A 166 -40.82 14.21 -71.59
CA GLY A 166 -41.89 13.24 -71.89
C GLY A 166 -42.44 12.45 -70.68
N GLN A 167 -41.99 12.74 -69.45
CA GLN A 167 -42.39 12.03 -68.23
C GLN A 167 -42.94 12.97 -67.14
N VAL A 168 -43.51 14.11 -67.55
CA VAL A 168 -44.23 15.03 -66.67
C VAL A 168 -45.39 14.28 -65.99
N GLY A 169 -45.27 14.05 -64.68
CA GLY A 169 -46.28 13.36 -63.87
C GLY A 169 -45.86 12.02 -63.25
N LYS A 170 -44.70 11.44 -63.61
CA LYS A 170 -44.16 10.29 -62.88
C LYS A 170 -43.52 10.73 -61.57
N ARG A 171 -43.73 9.95 -60.52
CA ARG A 171 -43.18 10.24 -59.19
C ARG A 171 -41.64 10.13 -59.21
N PRO A 172 -40.91 11.01 -58.50
CA PRO A 172 -39.44 11.06 -58.57
C PRO A 172 -38.77 9.82 -57.94
N ASP A 173 -39.50 9.08 -57.11
CA ASP A 173 -39.16 7.77 -56.55
C ASP A 173 -39.28 6.61 -57.58
N SER A 174 -39.61 6.90 -58.84
CA SER A 174 -39.63 5.91 -59.93
C SER A 174 -38.47 6.07 -60.92
N ILE A 175 -37.46 6.88 -60.60
CA ILE A 175 -36.31 7.16 -61.48
C ILE A 175 -35.02 6.71 -60.80
N VAL A 176 -34.28 5.82 -61.47
CA VAL A 176 -32.89 5.52 -61.10
C VAL A 176 -32.00 6.60 -61.72
N LEU A 177 -31.75 7.66 -60.95
CA LEU A 177 -31.07 8.86 -61.42
C LEU A 177 -29.71 8.57 -62.08
N PRO A 178 -28.81 7.74 -61.51
CA PRO A 178 -27.50 7.50 -62.13
C PRO A 178 -27.61 6.81 -63.49
N LEU A 179 -28.57 5.90 -63.65
CA LEU A 179 -28.83 5.23 -64.92
C LEU A 179 -29.37 6.21 -65.97
N GLU A 180 -30.25 7.14 -65.58
CA GLU A 180 -30.78 8.14 -66.51
C GLU A 180 -29.71 9.14 -66.95
N LEU A 181 -28.82 9.55 -66.03
CA LEU A 181 -27.68 10.41 -66.38
C LEU A 181 -26.74 9.71 -67.37
N LEU A 182 -26.43 8.42 -67.15
CA LEU A 182 -25.63 7.60 -68.07
C LEU A 182 -26.22 7.48 -69.48
N ARG A 183 -27.56 7.49 -69.61
CA ARG A 183 -28.25 7.38 -70.91
C ARG A 183 -28.26 8.68 -71.72
N GLN A 184 -28.19 9.82 -71.03
CA GLN A 184 -28.50 11.12 -71.62
C GLN A 184 -27.25 11.98 -71.85
N LEU A 185 -26.22 11.80 -71.02
CA LEU A 185 -24.96 12.52 -71.15
C LEU A 185 -24.01 11.80 -72.10
N LYS A 186 -23.49 12.54 -73.07
CA LYS A 186 -22.50 12.05 -74.06
C LYS A 186 -21.10 12.51 -73.70
N PRO A 187 -20.04 11.81 -74.14
CA PRO A 187 -18.64 12.23 -73.92
C PRO A 187 -18.34 13.68 -74.36
N SER A 188 -19.04 14.18 -75.38
CA SER A 188 -18.90 15.55 -75.89
C SER A 188 -19.36 16.66 -74.93
N GLU A 189 -20.02 16.31 -73.82
CA GLU A 189 -20.49 17.27 -72.80
C GLU A 189 -19.49 17.47 -71.65
N PHE A 190 -18.27 16.93 -71.77
CA PHE A 190 -17.18 16.95 -70.79
C PHE A 190 -15.92 17.60 -71.40
N SER A 191 -15.00 18.11 -70.56
CA SER A 191 -13.78 18.78 -71.03
C SER A 191 -12.82 17.81 -71.72
N ASP A 192 -12.74 16.59 -71.21
CA ASP A 192 -11.83 15.56 -71.69
C ASP A 192 -12.38 14.15 -71.42
N VAL A 193 -11.70 13.15 -71.99
CA VAL A 193 -12.09 11.74 -71.91
C VAL A 193 -11.90 11.17 -70.50
N GLU A 194 -10.98 11.73 -69.72
CA GLU A 194 -10.69 11.29 -68.36
C GLU A 194 -11.76 11.76 -67.37
N GLU A 195 -12.20 13.03 -67.45
CA GLU A 195 -13.34 13.58 -66.71
C GLU A 195 -14.60 12.75 -66.99
N TYR A 196 -14.85 12.42 -68.26
CA TYR A 196 -15.98 11.57 -68.63
C TYR A 196 -15.86 10.16 -68.05
N HIS A 197 -14.68 9.54 -68.09
CA HIS A 197 -14.46 8.20 -67.53
C HIS A 197 -14.64 8.19 -66.02
N GLN A 198 -14.07 9.15 -65.30
CA GLN A 198 -14.21 9.29 -63.84
C GLN A 198 -15.66 9.54 -63.44
N TRP A 199 -16.38 10.43 -64.16
CA TRP A 199 -17.80 10.66 -63.95
C TRP A 199 -18.62 9.39 -64.19
N GLN A 200 -18.40 8.70 -65.31
CA GLN A 200 -19.12 7.47 -65.64
C GLN A 200 -18.87 6.38 -64.60
N PHE A 201 -17.62 6.23 -64.17
CA PHE A 201 -17.22 5.31 -63.13
C PHE A 201 -17.92 5.62 -61.79
N ARG A 202 -17.97 6.90 -61.39
CA ARG A 202 -18.72 7.37 -60.21
C ARG A 202 -20.20 6.97 -60.27
N GLN A 203 -20.88 7.17 -61.40
CA GLN A 203 -22.30 6.80 -61.55
C GLN A 203 -22.53 5.29 -61.40
N ILE A 204 -21.61 4.46 -61.93
CA ILE A 204 -21.68 3.01 -61.83
C ILE A 204 -21.35 2.53 -60.41
N LYS A 205 -20.39 3.15 -59.73
CA LYS A 205 -20.09 2.89 -58.31
C LYS A 205 -21.23 3.27 -57.39
N LEU A 206 -21.97 4.33 -57.69
CA LEU A 206 -23.18 4.70 -56.97
C LEU A 206 -24.29 3.65 -57.14
N LEU A 207 -24.49 3.14 -58.35
CA LEU A 207 -25.41 2.03 -58.60
C LEU A 207 -24.97 0.75 -57.88
N GLU A 208 -23.67 0.44 -57.87
CA GLU A 208 -23.11 -0.69 -57.12
C GLU A 208 -23.40 -0.56 -55.62
N ALA A 209 -23.14 0.62 -55.05
CA ALA A 209 -23.33 0.92 -53.65
C ALA A 209 -24.79 0.72 -53.23
N GLY A 210 -25.75 1.28 -53.97
CA GLY A 210 -27.16 1.23 -53.61
C GLY A 210 -27.87 -0.08 -53.96
N LEU A 211 -27.54 -0.71 -55.08
CA LEU A 211 -28.27 -1.89 -55.58
C LEU A 211 -27.67 -3.22 -55.13
N ILE A 212 -26.36 -3.28 -54.86
CA ILE A 212 -25.65 -4.54 -54.61
C ILE A 212 -25.03 -4.57 -53.22
N LEU A 213 -24.32 -3.52 -52.81
CA LEU A 213 -23.60 -3.49 -51.54
C LEU A 213 -24.54 -3.22 -50.37
N HIS A 214 -25.43 -2.25 -50.53
CA HIS A 214 -26.33 -1.76 -49.49
C HIS A 214 -27.80 -1.70 -49.96
N PRO A 215 -28.39 -2.80 -50.44
CA PRO A 215 -29.79 -2.80 -50.85
C PRO A 215 -30.73 -2.71 -49.63
N SER A 216 -31.83 -1.96 -49.73
CA SER A 216 -32.86 -1.87 -48.69
C SER A 216 -33.60 -3.20 -48.49
N LEU A 217 -33.82 -3.94 -49.58
CA LEU A 217 -34.40 -5.28 -49.57
C LEU A 217 -33.30 -6.36 -49.66
N PRO A 218 -33.45 -7.52 -48.99
CA PRO A 218 -32.50 -8.63 -49.07
C PRO A 218 -32.17 -9.04 -50.52
N LEU A 219 -30.89 -9.27 -50.82
CA LEU A 219 -30.39 -9.60 -52.15
C LEU A 219 -29.51 -10.85 -52.11
N ASP A 220 -29.77 -11.81 -52.99
CA ASP A 220 -28.82 -12.88 -53.28
C ASP A 220 -27.65 -12.36 -54.12
N ARG A 221 -26.44 -12.47 -53.58
CA ARG A 221 -25.21 -12.01 -54.24
C ARG A 221 -24.83 -12.84 -55.47
N LEU A 222 -25.43 -14.01 -55.66
CA LEU A 222 -25.26 -14.89 -56.83
C LEU A 222 -26.34 -14.68 -57.89
N HIS A 223 -27.28 -13.77 -57.68
CA HIS A 223 -28.35 -13.48 -58.63
C HIS A 223 -27.78 -13.06 -60.00
N ALA A 224 -28.36 -13.57 -61.09
CA ALA A 224 -27.84 -13.34 -62.45
C ALA A 224 -27.71 -11.86 -62.82
N ALA A 225 -28.60 -11.00 -62.32
CA ALA A 225 -28.49 -9.54 -62.52
C ALA A 225 -27.27 -8.93 -61.82
N VAL A 226 -26.88 -9.43 -60.63
CA VAL A 226 -25.68 -8.98 -59.89
C VAL A 226 -24.41 -9.37 -60.64
N LEU A 227 -24.35 -10.61 -61.15
CA LEU A 227 -23.19 -11.09 -61.91
C LEU A 227 -23.00 -10.29 -63.21
N ARG A 228 -24.10 -10.04 -63.95
CA ARG A 228 -24.08 -9.19 -65.15
C ARG A 228 -23.67 -7.76 -64.85
N PHE A 229 -24.16 -7.18 -63.75
CA PHE A 229 -23.74 -5.84 -63.33
C PHE A 229 -22.23 -5.78 -63.04
N ARG A 230 -21.70 -6.76 -62.29
CA ARG A 230 -20.26 -6.84 -61.97
C ARG A 230 -19.38 -7.03 -63.20
N GLU A 231 -19.87 -7.71 -64.23
CA GLU A 231 -19.17 -7.82 -65.51
C GLU A 231 -19.05 -6.46 -66.21
N VAL A 232 -20.13 -5.70 -66.31
CA VAL A 232 -20.09 -4.33 -66.87
C VAL A 232 -19.19 -3.43 -66.06
N MET A 233 -19.25 -3.51 -64.73
CA MET A 233 -18.41 -2.72 -63.85
C MET A 233 -16.91 -3.00 -64.03
N ARG A 234 -16.50 -4.27 -64.13
CA ARG A 234 -15.09 -4.63 -64.43
C ARG A 234 -14.63 -4.05 -65.77
N ALA A 235 -15.53 -3.98 -66.76
CA ALA A 235 -15.21 -3.32 -68.03
C ALA A 235 -15.02 -1.80 -67.86
N THR A 236 -15.80 -1.17 -66.97
CA THR A 236 -15.73 0.27 -66.69
C THR A 236 -14.50 0.68 -65.88
N GLU A 237 -13.93 -0.22 -65.08
CA GLU A 237 -12.67 0.00 -64.35
C GLU A 237 -11.49 0.22 -65.30
N ILE A 238 -11.53 -0.38 -66.50
CA ILE A 238 -10.45 -0.33 -67.48
C ILE A 238 -10.60 0.87 -68.43
N ARG A 239 -11.83 1.17 -68.87
CA ARG A 239 -12.14 2.29 -69.78
C ARG A 239 -13.63 2.64 -69.73
N ALA A 240 -13.99 3.84 -70.22
CA ALA A 240 -15.39 4.21 -70.33
C ALA A 240 -16.16 3.27 -71.29
N ILE A 241 -17.36 2.83 -70.87
CA ILE A 241 -18.27 2.03 -71.71
C ILE A 241 -19.02 2.93 -72.70
N ASP A 242 -19.32 2.37 -73.87
CA ASP A 242 -20.19 3.03 -74.85
C ASP A 242 -21.62 3.10 -74.31
N THR A 243 -22.20 4.31 -74.24
CA THR A 243 -23.57 4.58 -73.80
C THR A 243 -24.55 4.73 -74.97
N GLY A 244 -24.12 4.49 -76.21
CA GLY A 244 -24.96 4.52 -77.40
C GLY A 244 -26.09 3.48 -77.41
N LYS A 245 -27.16 3.75 -78.17
CA LYS A 245 -28.36 2.89 -78.25
C LYS A 245 -28.08 1.43 -78.69
N GLY A 246 -26.96 1.19 -79.37
CA GLY A 246 -26.54 -0.14 -79.84
C GLY A 246 -25.66 -0.92 -78.84
N SER A 247 -25.13 -0.26 -77.81
CA SER A 247 -24.15 -0.85 -76.89
C SER A 247 -24.70 -2.04 -76.10
N GLU A 248 -24.01 -3.17 -76.19
CA GLU A 248 -24.34 -4.37 -75.42
C GLU A 248 -24.10 -4.15 -73.92
N ALA A 249 -22.99 -3.50 -73.55
CA ALA A 249 -22.67 -3.18 -72.15
C ALA A 249 -23.75 -2.28 -71.50
N MET A 250 -24.23 -1.25 -72.23
CA MET A 250 -25.27 -0.37 -71.72
C MET A 250 -26.63 -1.06 -71.61
N ARG A 251 -26.96 -1.97 -72.55
CA ARG A 251 -28.17 -2.80 -72.48
C ARG A 251 -28.11 -3.78 -71.31
N ALA A 252 -26.98 -4.43 -71.11
CA ALA A 252 -26.73 -5.34 -69.98
C ALA A 252 -26.85 -4.60 -68.64
N LEU A 253 -26.26 -3.40 -68.52
CA LEU A 253 -26.35 -2.55 -67.34
C LEU A 253 -27.80 -2.11 -67.07
N THR A 254 -28.52 -1.62 -68.08
CA THR A 254 -29.92 -1.18 -67.95
C THR A 254 -30.81 -2.33 -67.46
N ASN A 255 -30.67 -3.52 -68.06
CA ASN A 255 -31.45 -4.70 -67.67
C ASN A 255 -31.11 -5.17 -66.26
N ALA A 256 -29.82 -5.12 -65.87
CA ALA A 256 -29.39 -5.48 -64.52
C ALA A 256 -29.92 -4.49 -63.47
N VAL A 257 -29.75 -3.18 -63.70
CA VAL A 257 -30.24 -2.13 -62.79
C VAL A 257 -31.76 -2.21 -62.64
N HIS A 258 -32.51 -2.38 -63.74
CA HIS A 258 -33.96 -2.49 -63.65
C HIS A 258 -34.41 -3.71 -62.84
N ALA A 259 -33.75 -4.86 -63.01
CA ALA A 259 -34.06 -6.06 -62.24
C ALA A 259 -33.70 -5.94 -60.74
N LEU A 260 -32.69 -5.13 -60.40
CA LEU A 260 -32.25 -4.92 -59.01
C LEU A 260 -33.05 -3.83 -58.29
N ALA A 261 -33.44 -2.77 -59.00
CA ALA A 261 -34.12 -1.61 -58.42
C ALA A 261 -35.64 -1.79 -58.25
N TRP A 262 -36.29 -2.62 -59.08
CA TRP A 262 -37.73 -2.93 -59.00
C TRP A 262 -37.95 -4.42 -58.75
N ARG A 263 -37.64 -4.89 -57.53
CA ARG A 263 -37.75 -6.30 -57.17
C ARG A 263 -39.20 -6.69 -56.83
N PRO A 264 -39.76 -7.76 -57.44
CA PRO A 264 -41.10 -8.23 -57.13
C PRO A 264 -41.12 -8.87 -55.74
N GLY A 265 -41.79 -8.23 -54.78
CA GLY A 265 -41.91 -8.75 -53.41
C GLY A 265 -42.34 -7.75 -52.33
N SER A 266 -42.34 -6.44 -52.61
CA SER A 266 -42.60 -5.40 -51.58
C SER A 266 -44.04 -4.86 -51.53
N GLY A 267 -44.96 -5.30 -52.39
CA GLY A 267 -46.33 -4.73 -52.44
C GLY A 267 -46.40 -3.23 -52.79
N SER A 268 -45.27 -2.61 -53.10
CA SER A 268 -45.10 -1.19 -53.45
C SER A 268 -44.39 -1.10 -54.80
N ASP A 269 -44.86 -0.20 -55.67
CA ASP A 269 -44.35 0.05 -57.03
C ASP A 269 -43.12 0.99 -57.03
N ALA A 270 -42.42 1.09 -55.88
CA ALA A 270 -41.35 2.05 -55.63
C ALA A 270 -39.97 1.55 -56.10
N CYS A 271 -39.11 2.48 -56.56
CA CYS A 271 -37.75 2.17 -56.98
C CYS A 271 -36.78 2.18 -55.79
N HIS A 272 -36.12 1.06 -55.54
CA HIS A 272 -35.18 0.88 -54.43
C HIS A 272 -33.73 0.93 -54.92
N TRP A 273 -33.20 2.13 -55.13
CA TRP A 273 -31.81 2.33 -55.59
C TRP A 273 -30.91 3.12 -54.64
N ALA A 274 -31.46 3.97 -53.79
CA ALA A 274 -30.71 4.83 -52.87
C ALA A 274 -31.30 4.88 -51.46
N ASP A 275 -32.18 3.94 -51.12
CA ASP A 275 -32.93 3.88 -49.87
C ASP A 275 -32.35 2.90 -48.84
N GLY A 276 -31.26 2.21 -49.18
CA GLY A 276 -30.57 1.27 -48.29
C GLY A 276 -29.44 1.89 -47.46
N TYR A 277 -29.29 1.38 -46.23
CA TYR A 277 -28.28 1.82 -45.26
C TYR A 277 -26.89 1.21 -45.53
N PRO A 278 -25.79 1.99 -45.47
CA PRO A 278 -25.69 3.37 -44.99
C PRO A 278 -25.78 4.45 -46.08
N LEU A 279 -25.86 4.10 -47.37
CA LEU A 279 -25.82 5.05 -48.48
C LEU A 279 -26.90 6.15 -48.35
N ASN A 280 -28.13 5.75 -48.06
CA ASN A 280 -29.25 6.68 -47.94
C ASN A 280 -29.04 7.76 -46.89
N VAL A 281 -28.49 7.39 -45.73
CA VAL A 281 -28.22 8.28 -44.60
C VAL A 281 -27.02 9.16 -44.88
N LEU A 282 -25.96 8.64 -45.50
CA LEU A 282 -24.78 9.44 -45.88
C LEU A 282 -25.15 10.55 -46.89
N LEU A 283 -25.99 10.22 -47.88
CA LEU A 283 -26.53 11.21 -48.83
C LEU A 283 -27.43 12.23 -48.12
N TYR A 284 -28.26 11.78 -47.18
CA TYR A 284 -29.16 12.67 -46.44
C TYR A 284 -28.41 13.61 -45.49
N VAL A 285 -27.40 13.12 -44.78
CA VAL A 285 -26.53 13.93 -43.91
C VAL A 285 -25.78 14.98 -44.73
N SER A 286 -25.32 14.62 -45.93
CA SER A 286 -24.69 15.57 -46.86
C SER A 286 -25.65 16.72 -47.23
N LEU A 287 -26.95 16.44 -47.41
CA LEU A 287 -27.97 17.49 -47.63
C LEU A 287 -28.16 18.36 -46.39
N LEU A 288 -28.25 17.76 -45.20
CA LEU A 288 -28.45 18.51 -43.97
C LEU A 288 -27.26 19.42 -43.63
N GLN A 289 -26.05 19.06 -44.01
CA GLN A 289 -24.87 19.92 -43.83
C GLN A 289 -24.96 21.24 -44.62
N SER A 290 -25.81 21.32 -45.65
CA SER A 290 -26.02 22.56 -46.43
C SER A 290 -26.73 23.68 -45.67
N VAL A 291 -27.27 23.41 -44.47
CA VAL A 291 -27.96 24.43 -43.67
C VAL A 291 -27.02 25.40 -42.94
N PHE A 292 -25.73 25.07 -42.88
CA PHE A 292 -24.69 25.94 -42.33
C PHE A 292 -24.05 26.76 -43.43
N ASP A 293 -23.61 27.97 -43.11
CA ASP A 293 -22.88 28.80 -44.07
C ASP A 293 -21.47 28.22 -44.31
N HIS A 294 -21.18 27.87 -45.55
CA HIS A 294 -19.87 27.37 -45.97
C HIS A 294 -18.72 28.35 -45.71
N ARG A 295 -18.99 29.65 -45.50
CA ARG A 295 -18.01 30.69 -45.18
C ARG A 295 -17.83 30.87 -43.68
N GLU A 296 -18.93 30.77 -42.93
CA GLU A 296 -18.97 30.86 -41.47
C GLU A 296 -19.65 29.59 -40.92
N PRO A 297 -18.89 28.49 -40.74
CA PRO A 297 -19.46 27.18 -40.41
C PRO A 297 -20.23 27.14 -39.08
N THR A 298 -20.04 28.11 -38.18
CA THR A 298 -20.78 28.21 -36.92
C THR A 298 -22.20 28.78 -37.10
N VAL A 299 -22.53 29.32 -38.28
CA VAL A 299 -23.79 30.04 -38.54
C VAL A 299 -24.76 29.17 -39.32
N VAL A 300 -25.99 29.07 -38.83
CA VAL A 300 -27.13 28.48 -39.56
C VAL A 300 -27.74 29.54 -40.47
N LEU A 301 -28.05 29.19 -41.72
CA LEU A 301 -28.62 30.09 -42.71
C LEU A 301 -30.02 30.59 -42.33
N ASP A 302 -30.35 31.83 -42.68
CA ASP A 302 -31.69 32.41 -42.41
C ASP A 302 -32.79 31.68 -43.19
N GLU A 303 -32.45 31.14 -44.37
CA GLU A 303 -33.34 30.39 -45.27
C GLU A 303 -33.52 28.90 -44.87
N VAL A 304 -33.08 28.50 -43.67
CA VAL A 304 -33.11 27.09 -43.22
C VAL A 304 -34.50 26.44 -43.30
N ASP A 305 -35.58 27.20 -43.04
CA ASP A 305 -36.96 26.70 -43.15
C ASP A 305 -37.28 26.27 -44.60
N GLU A 306 -36.89 27.09 -45.59
CA GLU A 306 -37.10 26.80 -47.00
C GLU A 306 -36.22 25.64 -47.47
N LEU A 307 -34.95 25.62 -47.05
CA LEU A 307 -34.00 24.57 -47.42
C LEU A 307 -34.47 23.21 -46.90
N LEU A 308 -34.92 23.11 -45.65
CA LEU A 308 -35.43 21.86 -45.08
C LEU A 308 -36.69 21.36 -45.77
N GLU A 309 -37.61 22.25 -46.16
CA GLU A 309 -38.80 21.88 -46.95
C GLU A 309 -38.43 21.37 -48.35
N LEU A 310 -37.37 21.90 -48.97
CA LEU A 310 -36.87 21.38 -50.24
C LEU A 310 -36.13 20.04 -50.05
N ILE A 311 -35.30 19.90 -49.00
CA ILE A 311 -34.61 18.65 -48.66
C ILE A 311 -35.62 17.53 -48.40
N LYS A 312 -36.74 17.83 -47.74
CA LYS A 312 -37.81 16.86 -47.45
C LYS A 312 -38.37 16.19 -48.71
N LYS A 313 -38.28 16.82 -49.88
CA LYS A 313 -38.69 16.22 -51.17
C LYS A 313 -37.82 15.03 -51.61
N THR A 314 -36.66 14.82 -50.98
CA THR A 314 -35.78 13.67 -51.25
C THR A 314 -36.16 12.42 -50.44
N TRP A 315 -37.01 12.57 -49.41
CA TRP A 315 -37.39 11.47 -48.51
C TRP A 315 -37.90 10.21 -49.21
N PRO A 316 -38.76 10.28 -50.25
CA PRO A 316 -39.22 9.08 -50.94
C PRO A 316 -38.11 8.31 -51.66
N ILE A 317 -37.08 8.99 -52.15
CA ILE A 317 -35.96 8.37 -52.88
C ILE A 317 -34.96 7.72 -51.90
N LEU A 318 -34.73 8.38 -50.76
CA LEU A 318 -33.76 7.94 -49.75
C LEU A 318 -34.39 7.02 -48.67
N GLY A 319 -35.70 6.81 -48.69
CA GLY A 319 -36.39 6.06 -47.64
C GLY A 319 -36.25 6.70 -46.26
N VAL A 320 -36.18 8.04 -46.19
CA VAL A 320 -36.00 8.78 -44.93
C VAL A 320 -37.35 9.21 -44.37
N GLY A 321 -37.62 8.88 -43.11
CA GLY A 321 -38.78 9.37 -42.36
C GLY A 321 -38.42 10.45 -41.33
N ARG A 322 -39.45 11.01 -40.67
CA ARG A 322 -39.28 12.03 -39.61
C ARG A 322 -38.30 11.58 -38.51
N ALA A 323 -38.44 10.34 -38.03
CA ALA A 323 -37.59 9.82 -36.95
C ALA A 323 -36.11 9.72 -37.38
N VAL A 324 -35.83 9.24 -38.60
CA VAL A 324 -34.46 9.21 -39.16
C VAL A 324 -33.92 10.62 -39.36
N HIS A 325 -34.77 11.56 -39.80
CA HIS A 325 -34.37 12.97 -39.94
C HIS A 325 -33.96 13.59 -38.62
N ASN A 326 -34.76 13.42 -37.56
CA ASN A 326 -34.46 13.99 -36.25
C ASN A 326 -33.10 13.52 -35.73
N VAL A 327 -32.78 12.23 -35.87
CA VAL A 327 -31.47 11.68 -35.49
C VAL A 327 -30.34 12.27 -36.33
N CYS A 328 -30.49 12.29 -37.66
CA CYS A 328 -29.47 12.83 -38.55
C CYS A 328 -29.24 14.33 -38.32
N PHE A 329 -30.29 15.07 -38.00
CA PHE A 329 -30.21 16.50 -37.77
C PHE A 329 -29.56 16.83 -36.42
N ALA A 330 -29.90 16.08 -35.37
CA ALA A 330 -29.19 16.16 -34.08
C ALA A 330 -27.70 15.86 -34.24
N TRP A 331 -27.36 14.80 -35.00
CA TRP A 331 -25.98 14.46 -35.33
C TRP A 331 -25.26 15.60 -36.05
N VAL A 332 -25.87 16.17 -37.09
CA VAL A 332 -25.26 17.22 -37.91
C VAL A 332 -24.98 18.49 -37.09
N PHE A 333 -25.89 18.90 -36.19
CA PHE A 333 -25.63 20.01 -35.27
C PHE A 333 -24.49 19.72 -34.28
N PHE A 334 -24.47 18.52 -33.70
CA PHE A 334 -23.41 18.09 -32.80
C PHE A 334 -22.06 18.03 -33.52
N GLN A 335 -22.02 17.42 -34.71
CA GLN A 335 -20.84 17.35 -35.55
C GLN A 335 -20.32 18.76 -35.87
N GLN A 336 -21.21 19.70 -36.20
CA GLN A 336 -20.83 21.07 -36.50
C GLN A 336 -20.21 21.78 -35.29
N TYR A 337 -20.79 21.60 -34.10
CA TYR A 337 -20.24 22.12 -32.85
C TYR A 337 -18.82 21.58 -32.57
N VAL A 338 -18.64 20.28 -32.74
CA VAL A 338 -17.34 19.61 -32.51
C VAL A 338 -16.27 20.10 -33.48
N VAL A 339 -16.60 20.08 -34.78
CA VAL A 339 -15.65 20.40 -35.86
C VAL A 339 -15.27 21.88 -35.88
N THR A 340 -16.14 22.77 -35.39
CA THR A 340 -15.84 24.20 -35.23
C THR A 340 -15.07 24.53 -33.96
N GLY A 341 -14.61 23.52 -33.20
CA GLY A 341 -13.78 23.72 -32.01
C GLY A 341 -14.57 24.16 -30.78
N GLN A 342 -15.86 23.82 -30.68
CA GLN A 342 -16.72 24.13 -29.52
C GLN A 342 -16.96 25.63 -29.31
N VAL A 343 -16.85 26.44 -30.37
CA VAL A 343 -16.92 27.91 -30.30
C VAL A 343 -18.34 28.42 -30.02
N GLU A 344 -19.37 27.76 -30.57
CA GLU A 344 -20.77 28.22 -30.47
C GLU A 344 -21.65 27.21 -29.71
N PRO A 345 -21.94 27.44 -28.41
CA PRO A 345 -22.71 26.50 -27.59
C PRO A 345 -24.18 26.36 -28.03
N ASP A 346 -24.72 27.35 -28.73
CA ASP A 346 -26.09 27.31 -29.26
C ASP A 346 -26.28 26.13 -30.24
N LEU A 347 -25.24 25.68 -30.94
CA LEU A 347 -25.32 24.54 -31.88
C LEU A 347 -25.57 23.21 -31.18
N VAL A 348 -24.89 22.96 -30.07
CA VAL A 348 -25.07 21.74 -29.27
C VAL A 348 -26.35 21.82 -28.43
N ALA A 349 -26.77 23.01 -28.01
CA ALA A 349 -28.12 23.22 -27.43
C ALA A 349 -29.24 22.89 -28.44
N ALA A 350 -29.06 23.24 -29.72
CA ALA A 350 -29.97 22.82 -30.79
C ALA A 350 -30.00 21.29 -30.95
N ALA A 351 -28.83 20.63 -30.91
CA ALA A 351 -28.76 19.17 -30.93
C ALA A 351 -29.48 18.54 -29.72
N LEU A 352 -29.31 19.08 -28.50
CA LEU A 352 -30.01 18.63 -27.30
C LEU A 352 -31.54 18.77 -27.43
N THR A 353 -31.99 19.88 -28.01
CA THR A 353 -33.42 20.10 -28.27
C THR A 353 -33.97 19.04 -29.22
N LEU A 354 -33.24 18.72 -30.29
CA LEU A 354 -33.61 17.64 -31.22
C LEU A 354 -33.56 16.26 -30.56
N LEU A 355 -32.67 16.01 -29.59
CA LEU A 355 -32.66 14.77 -28.83
C LEU A 355 -33.95 14.55 -28.02
N ALA A 356 -34.65 15.60 -27.60
CA ALA A 356 -35.95 15.47 -26.94
C ALA A 356 -37.00 14.87 -27.91
N ASP A 357 -37.01 15.30 -29.16
CA ASP A 357 -37.87 14.74 -30.21
C ASP A 357 -37.45 13.29 -30.55
N VAL A 358 -36.15 13.02 -30.66
CA VAL A 358 -35.62 11.66 -30.88
C VAL A 358 -36.03 10.71 -29.75
N ALA A 359 -36.00 11.18 -28.49
CA ALA A 359 -36.45 10.39 -27.34
C ALA A 359 -37.94 10.06 -27.42
N ALA A 360 -38.77 11.01 -27.89
CA ALA A 360 -40.20 10.77 -28.11
C ALA A 360 -40.44 9.74 -29.22
N ASP A 361 -39.74 9.87 -30.35
CA ASP A 361 -39.83 8.95 -31.49
C ASP A 361 -39.37 7.53 -31.09
N ALA A 362 -38.29 7.41 -30.30
CA ALA A 362 -37.78 6.13 -29.80
C ALA A 362 -38.77 5.40 -28.87
N ARG A 363 -39.54 6.13 -28.05
CA ARG A 363 -40.58 5.57 -27.16
C ARG A 363 -41.86 5.20 -27.92
N GLN A 364 -42.21 5.92 -28.98
CA GLN A 364 -43.37 5.58 -29.78
C GLN A 364 -43.13 4.27 -30.53
N GLY A 365 -41.93 4.08 -31.09
CA GLY A 365 -41.53 2.84 -31.76
C GLY A 365 -41.37 1.61 -30.85
N SER A 366 -41.32 1.77 -29.52
CA SER A 366 -41.29 0.64 -28.57
C SER A 366 -42.69 0.17 -28.14
N ARG A 367 -43.73 0.99 -28.32
CA ARG A 367 -45.13 0.65 -27.99
C ARG A 367 -45.86 -0.09 -29.11
N GLU A 368 -45.45 0.10 -30.37
CA GLU A 368 -46.02 -0.57 -31.54
C GLU A 368 -45.24 -1.85 -31.86
N SER A 369 -45.55 -2.95 -31.17
CA SER A 369 -44.82 -4.23 -31.17
C SER A 369 -44.74 -5.02 -32.50
N GLN A 370 -45.04 -4.42 -33.65
CA GLN A 370 -45.06 -5.12 -34.95
C GLN A 370 -44.22 -4.50 -36.08
N SER A 371 -43.55 -3.35 -35.89
CA SER A 371 -42.68 -2.77 -36.93
C SER A 371 -41.43 -2.08 -36.37
N ARG A 372 -40.46 -2.86 -35.89
CA ARG A 372 -39.13 -2.32 -35.55
C ARG A 372 -38.36 -2.09 -36.86
N ASP A 373 -38.41 -0.88 -37.40
CA ASP A 373 -37.58 -0.50 -38.55
C ASP A 373 -36.09 -0.72 -38.21
N PRO A 374 -35.42 -1.71 -38.83
CA PRO A 374 -34.04 -2.04 -38.51
C PRO A 374 -33.07 -0.93 -38.98
N VAL A 375 -33.46 -0.10 -39.96
CA VAL A 375 -32.65 1.00 -40.46
C VAL A 375 -32.66 2.15 -39.46
N TYR A 376 -33.85 2.60 -39.02
CA TYR A 376 -33.96 3.55 -37.93
C TYR A 376 -33.18 3.08 -36.70
N ALA A 377 -33.19 1.77 -36.43
CA ALA A 377 -32.45 1.24 -35.29
C ALA A 377 -30.95 1.40 -35.36
N LYS A 378 -30.35 1.08 -36.50
CA LYS A 378 -28.92 1.25 -36.73
C LYS A 378 -28.53 2.72 -36.69
N VAL A 379 -29.30 3.59 -37.37
CA VAL A 379 -29.04 5.05 -37.41
C VAL A 379 -29.04 5.65 -36.00
N LEU A 380 -30.05 5.33 -35.19
CA LEU A 380 -30.18 5.83 -33.83
C LEU A 380 -28.99 5.41 -32.95
N LEU A 381 -28.67 4.11 -32.90
CA LEU A 381 -27.59 3.60 -32.04
C LEU A 381 -26.22 4.10 -32.50
N SER A 382 -25.98 4.13 -33.81
CA SER A 382 -24.74 4.66 -34.40
C SER A 382 -24.52 6.13 -34.04
N ALA A 383 -25.50 6.99 -34.28
CA ALA A 383 -25.37 8.43 -34.05
C ALA A 383 -25.25 8.75 -32.56
N LEU A 384 -26.19 8.25 -31.74
CA LEU A 384 -26.18 8.51 -30.30
C LEU A 384 -24.97 7.90 -29.61
N GLY A 385 -24.55 6.70 -30.04
CA GLY A 385 -23.34 6.07 -29.54
C GLY A 385 -22.10 6.94 -29.76
N LYS A 386 -21.93 7.52 -30.96
CA LYS A 386 -20.80 8.42 -31.24
C LYS A 386 -20.89 9.77 -30.52
N MET A 387 -22.09 10.35 -30.41
CA MET A 387 -22.31 11.58 -29.64
C MET A 387 -21.99 11.36 -28.15
N GLN A 388 -22.42 10.24 -27.59
CA GLN A 388 -22.12 9.83 -26.23
C GLN A 388 -20.62 9.55 -26.06
N GLU A 389 -20.02 8.69 -26.87
CA GLU A 389 -18.60 8.30 -26.78
C GLU A 389 -17.67 9.53 -26.78
N TRP A 390 -17.88 10.45 -27.72
CA TRP A 390 -17.06 11.66 -27.83
C TRP A 390 -17.21 12.59 -26.62
N SER A 391 -18.43 12.70 -26.09
CA SER A 391 -18.74 13.51 -24.91
C SER A 391 -18.20 12.87 -23.63
N GLU A 392 -18.37 11.56 -23.46
CA GLU A 392 -17.87 10.78 -22.33
C GLU A 392 -16.35 10.82 -22.26
N LYS A 393 -15.63 10.68 -23.39
CA LYS A 393 -14.15 10.78 -23.43
C LYS A 393 -13.63 12.10 -22.85
N ARG A 394 -14.45 13.16 -22.88
CA ARG A 394 -14.15 14.46 -22.24
C ARG A 394 -14.52 14.50 -20.78
N LEU A 395 -15.66 13.94 -20.41
CA LEU A 395 -16.13 13.87 -19.02
C LEU A 395 -15.31 12.89 -18.16
N LEU A 396 -14.66 11.88 -18.74
CA LEU A 396 -13.80 10.96 -17.98
C LEU A 396 -12.50 11.59 -17.46
N ASP A 397 -12.11 12.76 -17.96
CA ASP A 397 -10.96 13.54 -17.49
C ASP A 397 -11.30 15.04 -17.51
N TYR A 398 -12.42 15.41 -16.90
CA TYR A 398 -12.90 16.80 -16.92
C TYR A 398 -11.99 17.76 -16.15
N HIS A 399 -11.24 17.27 -15.15
CA HIS A 399 -10.24 18.05 -14.44
C HIS A 399 -9.21 18.61 -15.43
N ASP A 400 -8.54 17.77 -16.22
CA ASP A 400 -7.51 18.23 -17.16
C ASP A 400 -8.02 19.18 -18.24
N ARG A 401 -9.27 18.96 -18.68
CA ARG A 401 -9.87 19.65 -19.82
C ARG A 401 -10.49 20.99 -19.46
N TYR A 402 -11.02 21.13 -18.24
CA TYR A 402 -11.78 22.32 -17.84
C TYR A 402 -11.13 23.10 -16.70
N GLU A 403 -10.15 22.55 -15.97
CA GLU A 403 -9.46 23.24 -14.86
C GLU A 403 -8.70 24.50 -15.32
N LYS A 404 -8.09 24.47 -16.51
CA LYS A 404 -7.24 25.57 -17.01
C LYS A 404 -8.01 26.85 -17.37
N ASP A 405 -9.32 26.75 -17.60
CA ASP A 405 -10.18 27.84 -18.08
C ASP A 405 -11.19 28.37 -17.03
N ILE A 406 -11.08 27.94 -15.75
CA ILE A 406 -12.04 28.29 -14.68
C ILE A 406 -12.11 29.80 -14.37
N GLY A 407 -11.13 30.58 -14.81
CA GLY A 407 -11.19 32.06 -14.75
C GLY A 407 -12.30 32.68 -15.61
N GLY A 408 -12.93 31.91 -16.52
CA GLY A 408 -14.09 32.34 -17.31
C GLY A 408 -15.31 31.43 -17.09
N SER A 409 -16.51 32.02 -17.00
CA SER A 409 -17.79 31.30 -16.86
C SER A 409 -18.05 30.24 -17.95
N SER A 410 -17.29 30.27 -19.05
CA SER A 410 -17.43 29.38 -20.21
C SER A 410 -17.03 27.92 -19.96
N ALA A 411 -16.14 27.62 -19.01
CA ALA A 411 -15.63 26.24 -18.82
C ALA A 411 -16.67 25.32 -18.17
N THR A 412 -17.35 25.80 -17.13
CA THR A 412 -18.44 25.08 -16.45
C THR A 412 -19.67 24.95 -17.33
N GLU A 413 -19.96 25.97 -18.15
CA GLU A 413 -21.05 25.93 -19.14
C GLU A 413 -20.77 24.87 -20.22
N GLY A 414 -19.53 24.80 -20.74
CA GLY A 414 -19.12 23.77 -21.70
C GLY A 414 -19.24 22.35 -21.13
N MET A 415 -18.84 22.14 -19.87
CA MET A 415 -19.01 20.86 -19.19
C MET A 415 -20.50 20.49 -18.98
N GLU A 416 -21.35 21.44 -18.57
CA GLU A 416 -22.80 21.22 -18.38
C GLU A 416 -23.47 20.74 -19.68
N ILE A 417 -23.10 21.37 -20.79
CA ILE A 417 -23.60 21.05 -22.13
C ILE A 417 -23.18 19.63 -22.54
N LEU A 418 -21.90 19.26 -22.38
CA LEU A 418 -21.45 17.90 -22.73
C LEU A 418 -22.03 16.84 -21.80
N LEU A 419 -22.21 17.17 -20.52
CA LEU A 419 -22.86 16.29 -19.56
C LEU A 419 -24.30 16.02 -19.98
N SER A 420 -25.04 17.06 -20.34
CA SER A 420 -26.40 16.95 -20.87
C SER A 420 -26.46 16.11 -22.16
N MET A 421 -25.45 16.25 -23.03
CA MET A 421 -25.36 15.50 -24.28
C MET A 421 -25.09 14.00 -24.05
N ALA A 422 -24.08 13.68 -23.25
CA ALA A 422 -23.71 12.30 -22.91
C ALA A 422 -24.87 11.57 -22.23
N LEU A 423 -25.49 12.22 -21.22
CA LEU A 423 -26.61 11.63 -20.48
C LEU A 423 -27.88 11.52 -21.33
N GLY A 424 -28.17 12.54 -22.14
CA GLY A 424 -29.33 12.56 -23.05
C GLY A 424 -29.25 11.45 -24.10
N ALA A 425 -28.12 11.36 -24.81
CA ALA A 425 -27.88 10.33 -25.81
C ALA A 425 -27.86 8.93 -25.18
N GLY A 426 -27.12 8.76 -24.08
CA GLY A 426 -26.99 7.48 -23.38
C GLY A 426 -28.30 6.95 -22.81
N LYS A 427 -29.16 7.84 -22.27
CA LYS A 427 -30.47 7.46 -21.75
C LYS A 427 -31.39 6.92 -22.84
N ILE A 428 -31.39 7.54 -24.02
CA ILE A 428 -32.21 7.07 -25.16
C ILE A 428 -31.74 5.68 -25.64
N VAL A 429 -30.43 5.43 -25.65
CA VAL A 429 -29.86 4.12 -25.97
C VAL A 429 -30.26 3.07 -24.94
N ALA A 430 -30.10 3.39 -23.64
CA ALA A 430 -30.41 2.48 -22.53
C ALA A 430 -31.91 2.12 -22.44
N ASP A 431 -32.80 3.11 -22.57
CA ASP A 431 -34.26 2.92 -22.58
C ASP A 431 -34.69 1.95 -23.69
N ARG A 432 -33.96 1.96 -24.81
CA ARG A 432 -34.26 1.13 -25.99
C ARG A 432 -33.75 -0.31 -25.86
N GLU A 433 -32.58 -0.49 -25.28
CA GLU A 433 -31.97 -1.81 -25.09
C GLU A 433 -32.57 -2.56 -23.89
N TYR A 434 -33.54 -1.97 -23.18
CA TYR A 434 -34.15 -2.49 -21.94
C TYR A 434 -33.13 -2.75 -20.82
N ILE A 435 -32.03 -2.00 -20.80
CA ILE A 435 -30.90 -2.22 -19.89
C ILE A 435 -31.14 -1.58 -18.50
N GLY A 436 -32.16 -0.74 -18.29
CA GLY A 436 -32.27 0.04 -17.04
C GLY A 436 -33.64 0.15 -16.38
N THR A 437 -33.75 -0.39 -15.16
CA THR A 437 -34.73 0.00 -14.12
C THR A 437 -34.09 0.87 -13.01
N GLY A 438 -32.81 1.27 -13.15
CA GLY A 438 -32.05 2.08 -12.20
C GLY A 438 -31.88 3.56 -12.59
N ASN A 439 -31.29 4.38 -11.71
CA ASN A 439 -31.03 5.80 -11.94
C ASN A 439 -29.81 6.03 -12.86
N PHE A 440 -29.95 5.70 -14.15
CA PHE A 440 -28.93 5.83 -15.20
C PHE A 440 -28.07 7.11 -15.12
N PRO A 441 -28.63 8.33 -15.00
CA PRO A 441 -27.81 9.54 -14.97
C PRO A 441 -26.90 9.62 -13.75
N ALA A 442 -27.40 9.21 -12.57
CA ALA A 442 -26.58 9.19 -11.36
C ALA A 442 -25.44 8.18 -11.47
N ASP A 443 -25.71 6.96 -11.96
CA ASP A 443 -24.68 5.92 -12.12
C ASP A 443 -23.57 6.34 -13.09
N ARG A 444 -23.92 7.06 -14.17
CA ARG A 444 -22.94 7.58 -15.14
C ARG A 444 -22.12 8.75 -14.58
N VAL A 445 -22.76 9.69 -13.89
CA VAL A 445 -22.06 10.81 -13.25
C VAL A 445 -21.08 10.31 -12.20
N ASP A 446 -21.52 9.36 -11.39
CA ASP A 446 -20.69 8.66 -10.40
C ASP A 446 -19.45 8.02 -11.07
N TYR A 447 -19.63 7.33 -12.20
CA TYR A 447 -18.52 6.79 -12.99
C TYR A 447 -17.56 7.90 -13.50
N TYR A 448 -18.08 9.01 -14.05
CA TYR A 448 -17.24 10.11 -14.54
C TYR A 448 -16.42 10.76 -13.42
N ILE A 449 -17.03 10.99 -12.25
CA ILE A 449 -16.33 11.52 -11.07
C ILE A 449 -15.18 10.59 -10.70
N ARG A 450 -15.43 9.28 -10.53
CA ARG A 450 -14.38 8.35 -10.13
C ARG A 450 -13.24 8.28 -11.13
N CYS A 451 -13.54 8.27 -12.44
CA CYS A 451 -12.53 8.26 -13.49
C CYS A 451 -11.69 9.54 -13.50
N SER A 452 -12.34 10.71 -13.44
CA SER A 452 -11.61 11.98 -13.47
C SER A 452 -10.78 12.18 -12.20
N MET A 453 -11.28 11.80 -11.02
CA MET A 453 -10.50 11.83 -9.78
C MET A 453 -9.27 10.94 -9.85
N LYS A 454 -9.41 9.71 -10.36
CA LYS A 454 -8.29 8.77 -10.51
C LYS A 454 -7.23 9.34 -11.46
N ASN A 455 -7.65 9.92 -12.58
CA ASN A 455 -6.73 10.52 -13.55
C ASN A 455 -6.01 11.73 -12.96
N ALA A 456 -6.74 12.63 -12.27
CA ALA A 456 -6.17 13.79 -11.61
C ALA A 456 -5.18 13.39 -10.50
N PHE A 457 -5.54 12.42 -9.65
CA PHE A 457 -4.65 11.88 -8.62
C PHE A 457 -3.38 11.27 -9.24
N THR A 458 -3.52 10.51 -10.33
CA THR A 458 -2.39 9.89 -11.03
C THR A 458 -1.43 10.95 -11.57
N LYS A 459 -1.95 12.04 -12.14
CA LYS A 459 -1.13 13.18 -12.58
C LYS A 459 -0.42 13.88 -11.43
N ILE A 460 -1.07 14.09 -10.29
CA ILE A 460 -0.41 14.65 -9.09
C ILE A 460 0.72 13.74 -8.61
N LEU A 461 0.47 12.42 -8.58
CA LEU A 461 1.46 11.42 -8.19
C LEU A 461 2.66 11.41 -9.16
N GLU A 462 2.42 11.44 -10.47
CA GLU A 462 3.46 11.48 -11.50
C GLU A 462 4.25 12.80 -11.45
N ASN A 463 3.58 13.95 -11.31
CA ASN A 463 4.24 15.25 -11.18
C ASN A 463 5.08 15.36 -9.89
N GLY A 464 4.60 14.76 -8.79
CA GLY A 464 5.35 14.65 -7.53
C GLY A 464 6.53 13.68 -7.59
N MET A 465 6.48 12.69 -8.49
CA MET A 465 7.55 11.73 -8.76
C MET A 465 8.51 12.17 -9.88
N GLY A 466 8.14 13.17 -10.69
CA GLY A 466 8.99 13.68 -11.76
C GLY A 466 8.30 14.59 -12.76
N VAL A 467 8.23 15.90 -12.46
CA VAL A 467 8.47 16.97 -13.45
C VAL A 467 9.28 18.08 -12.77
N SER A 468 10.58 17.84 -12.63
CA SER A 468 11.58 18.90 -12.70
C SER A 468 12.44 18.57 -13.91
N ASP A 469 11.91 18.88 -15.10
CA ASP A 469 12.70 18.97 -16.35
C ASP A 469 13.57 20.24 -16.34
N SER A 470 14.19 20.48 -15.20
CA SER A 470 15.29 21.39 -14.99
C SER A 470 16.47 20.51 -14.69
N LEU A 471 17.45 20.51 -15.58
CA LEU A 471 18.67 19.71 -15.61
C LEU A 471 19.58 19.81 -14.35
N ILE A 472 19.07 20.30 -13.22
CA ILE A 472 19.75 20.43 -11.92
C ILE A 472 18.70 20.37 -10.78
N ALA A 473 18.25 19.19 -10.35
CA ALA A 473 17.63 18.98 -9.03
C ALA A 473 17.47 17.48 -8.66
N ASP A 474 18.18 17.08 -7.61
CA ASP A 474 18.12 15.88 -6.75
C ASP A 474 17.42 14.60 -7.21
N ARG A 475 18.23 13.53 -7.36
CA ARG A 475 17.80 12.12 -7.36
C ARG A 475 17.41 11.59 -5.96
N ASP A 476 17.24 12.45 -4.96
CA ASP A 476 17.07 12.10 -3.54
C ASP A 476 15.77 12.68 -2.92
N ASN A 477 14.62 12.58 -3.61
CA ASN A 477 13.35 12.81 -2.91
C ASN A 477 12.99 11.56 -2.10
N ASP A 478 13.20 11.65 -0.79
CA ASP A 478 12.81 10.65 0.20
C ASP A 478 11.32 10.28 0.01
N PRO A 479 10.97 8.99 -0.19
CA PRO A 479 9.60 8.59 -0.51
C PRO A 479 8.54 9.06 0.51
N GLY A 480 8.88 9.23 1.79
CA GLY A 480 7.92 9.74 2.77
C GLY A 480 7.67 11.26 2.64
N VAL A 481 8.63 12.05 2.19
CA VAL A 481 8.43 13.46 1.82
C VAL A 481 7.46 13.56 0.64
N VAL A 482 7.63 12.72 -0.37
CA VAL A 482 6.72 12.66 -1.53
C VAL A 482 5.30 12.27 -1.09
N LEU A 483 5.14 11.25 -0.23
CA LEU A 483 3.83 10.84 0.27
C LEU A 483 3.16 11.93 1.14
N THR A 484 3.94 12.65 1.95
CA THR A 484 3.44 13.75 2.78
C THR A 484 2.89 14.88 1.92
N ARG A 485 3.62 15.24 0.85
CA ARG A 485 3.16 16.22 -0.14
C ARG A 485 1.95 15.71 -0.91
N LEU A 486 1.97 14.46 -1.36
CA LEU A 486 0.84 13.84 -2.07
C LEU A 486 -0.45 13.88 -1.23
N ALA A 487 -0.36 13.64 0.09
CA ALA A 487 -1.53 13.73 0.96
C ALA A 487 -2.14 15.15 0.94
N LYS A 488 -1.30 16.18 1.02
CA LYS A 488 -1.72 17.59 0.96
C LYS A 488 -2.30 17.95 -0.40
N ASP A 489 -1.66 17.54 -1.49
CA ASP A 489 -2.12 17.83 -2.85
C ASP A 489 -3.45 17.08 -3.15
N THR A 490 -3.64 15.88 -2.56
CA THR A 490 -4.90 15.13 -2.63
C THR A 490 -6.03 15.83 -1.86
N GLU A 491 -5.75 16.37 -0.67
CA GLU A 491 -6.71 17.20 0.08
C GLU A 491 -7.12 18.44 -0.73
N GLN A 492 -6.15 19.11 -1.36
CA GLN A 492 -6.41 20.27 -2.22
C GLN A 492 -7.28 19.90 -3.41
N LEU A 493 -7.00 18.80 -4.10
CA LEU A 493 -7.82 18.29 -5.21
C LEU A 493 -9.27 18.05 -4.77
N ALA A 494 -9.49 17.42 -3.60
CA ALA A 494 -10.83 17.23 -3.05
C ALA A 494 -11.54 18.57 -2.74
N THR A 495 -10.83 19.54 -2.16
CA THR A 495 -11.42 20.86 -1.91
C THR A 495 -11.77 21.61 -3.18
N PHE A 496 -10.98 21.43 -4.24
CA PHE A 496 -11.19 22.04 -5.53
C PHE A 496 -12.41 21.44 -6.23
N GLU A 497 -12.53 20.11 -6.28
CA GLU A 497 -13.72 19.42 -6.79
C GLU A 497 -15.01 19.94 -6.14
N ARG A 498 -15.00 20.00 -4.80
CA ARG A 498 -16.16 20.45 -4.00
C ARG A 498 -16.62 21.86 -4.37
N ARG A 499 -15.69 22.74 -4.72
CA ARG A 499 -15.97 24.15 -5.02
C ARG A 499 -16.30 24.39 -6.49
N SER A 500 -15.59 23.70 -7.39
CA SER A 500 -15.62 24.00 -8.83
C SER A 500 -16.68 23.19 -9.57
N PHE A 501 -16.69 21.86 -9.44
CA PHE A 501 -17.50 20.97 -10.28
C PHE A 501 -18.69 20.35 -9.56
N SER A 502 -18.56 20.07 -8.26
CA SER A 502 -19.62 19.48 -7.45
C SER A 502 -20.97 20.25 -7.47
N PRO A 503 -21.02 21.59 -7.52
CA PRO A 503 -22.30 22.31 -7.64
C PRO A 503 -23.09 21.97 -8.91
N LEU A 504 -22.40 21.73 -10.04
CA LEU A 504 -23.01 21.32 -11.30
C LEU A 504 -23.45 19.86 -11.24
N LEU A 505 -22.59 18.98 -10.72
CA LEU A 505 -22.84 17.54 -10.62
C LEU A 505 -23.96 17.20 -9.65
N ARG A 506 -24.17 18.00 -8.59
CA ARG A 506 -25.22 17.80 -7.58
C ARG A 506 -26.64 17.87 -8.15
N ARG A 507 -26.83 18.52 -9.31
CA ARG A 507 -28.12 18.52 -10.01
C ARG A 507 -28.52 17.14 -10.54
N LEU A 508 -27.53 16.24 -10.73
CA LEU A 508 -27.69 14.95 -11.41
C LEU A 508 -27.30 13.77 -10.53
N HIS A 509 -26.53 14.01 -9.46
CA HIS A 509 -26.08 13.00 -8.51
C HIS A 509 -26.32 13.46 -7.06
N PRO A 510 -26.85 12.59 -6.18
CA PRO A 510 -27.20 12.96 -4.80
C PRO A 510 -26.03 13.40 -3.92
N ALA A 511 -24.83 12.81 -4.10
CA ALA A 511 -23.66 13.08 -3.25
C ALA A 511 -22.34 13.04 -4.06
N PRO A 512 -22.08 14.03 -4.93
CA PRO A 512 -20.89 14.03 -5.80
C PRO A 512 -19.57 14.24 -5.04
N VAL A 513 -19.58 14.99 -3.93
CA VAL A 513 -18.39 15.27 -3.12
C VAL A 513 -17.97 14.00 -2.38
N ALA A 514 -18.94 13.25 -1.84
CA ALA A 514 -18.69 11.96 -1.19
C ALA A 514 -18.02 10.97 -2.15
N VAL A 515 -18.52 10.84 -3.39
CA VAL A 515 -17.93 9.96 -4.41
C VAL A 515 -16.48 10.36 -4.73
N ALA A 516 -16.23 11.66 -4.86
CA ALA A 516 -14.89 12.17 -5.11
C ALA A 516 -13.93 11.88 -3.94
N ALA A 517 -14.35 12.20 -2.71
CA ALA A 517 -13.57 12.00 -1.50
C ALA A 517 -13.23 10.52 -1.26
N VAL A 518 -14.21 9.61 -1.40
CA VAL A 518 -14.00 8.16 -1.28
C VAL A 518 -13.04 7.65 -2.35
N THR A 519 -13.15 8.15 -3.58
CA THR A 519 -12.23 7.75 -4.67
C THR A 519 -10.79 8.18 -4.37
N LEU A 520 -10.59 9.42 -3.93
CA LEU A 520 -9.27 9.95 -3.57
C LEU A 520 -8.70 9.25 -2.34
N HIS A 521 -9.54 8.96 -1.34
CA HIS A 521 -9.16 8.18 -0.17
C HIS A 521 -8.64 6.80 -0.60
N GLY A 522 -9.36 6.09 -1.46
CA GLY A 522 -8.94 4.78 -1.97
C GLY A 522 -7.64 4.84 -2.79
N CYS A 523 -7.49 5.85 -3.65
CA CYS A 523 -6.26 6.08 -4.42
C CYS A 523 -5.04 6.29 -3.52
N PHE A 524 -5.13 7.20 -2.55
CA PHE A 524 -4.05 7.44 -1.60
C PHE A 524 -3.78 6.21 -0.73
N GLY A 525 -4.84 5.51 -0.28
CA GLY A 525 -4.73 4.29 0.53
C GLY A 525 -3.97 3.16 -0.17
N VAL A 526 -4.09 3.01 -1.50
CA VAL A 526 -3.29 2.06 -2.28
C VAL A 526 -1.80 2.43 -2.26
N VAL A 527 -1.47 3.72 -2.43
CA VAL A 527 -0.08 4.21 -2.40
C VAL A 527 0.51 4.06 -1.00
N LEU A 528 -0.23 4.45 0.04
CA LEU A 528 0.16 4.33 1.44
C LEU A 528 0.45 2.87 1.81
N ARG A 529 -0.46 1.93 1.49
CA ARG A 529 -0.24 0.50 1.75
C ARG A 529 1.02 -0.04 1.07
N ARG A 530 1.30 0.38 -0.17
CA ARG A 530 2.52 -0.02 -0.89
C ARG A 530 3.79 0.53 -0.24
N TYR A 531 3.74 1.74 0.32
CA TYR A 531 4.84 2.31 1.09
C TYR A 531 5.05 1.56 2.41
N LEU A 532 3.98 1.34 3.18
CA LEU A 532 4.03 0.62 4.45
C LEU A 532 4.54 -0.82 4.31
N GLY A 533 4.21 -1.51 3.21
CA GLY A 533 4.73 -2.85 2.93
C GLY A 533 6.24 -2.96 2.73
N LYS A 534 6.96 -1.83 2.61
CA LYS A 534 8.43 -1.78 2.50
C LYS A 534 9.13 -1.37 3.79
N VAL A 535 8.39 -0.88 4.79
CA VAL A 535 8.97 -0.32 6.01
C VAL A 535 8.90 -1.36 7.12
N THR A 536 10.01 -1.52 7.85
CA THR A 536 10.13 -2.48 8.98
C THR A 536 10.37 -1.80 10.32
N ILE A 537 10.70 -0.49 10.33
CA ILE A 537 11.06 0.27 11.52
C ILE A 537 10.25 1.58 11.54
N LEU A 538 9.76 1.96 12.72
CA LEU A 538 9.06 3.22 12.91
C LEU A 538 10.05 4.39 12.97
N THR A 539 10.23 5.08 11.85
CA THR A 539 11.08 6.29 11.74
C THR A 539 10.26 7.57 11.95
N GLU A 540 10.93 8.69 12.23
CA GLU A 540 10.29 10.01 12.32
C GLU A 540 9.58 10.38 11.01
N GLU A 541 10.20 10.07 9.87
CA GLU A 541 9.64 10.32 8.55
C GLU A 541 8.36 9.51 8.31
N LEU A 542 8.35 8.22 8.65
CA LEU A 542 7.15 7.39 8.59
C LEU A 542 6.03 7.96 9.48
N VAL A 543 6.35 8.46 10.67
CA VAL A 543 5.34 9.08 11.54
C VAL A 543 4.78 10.37 10.91
N ARG A 544 5.59 11.18 10.22
CA ARG A 544 5.11 12.33 9.44
C ARG A 544 4.17 11.90 8.31
N VAL A 545 4.49 10.83 7.59
CA VAL A 545 3.62 10.25 6.54
C VAL A 545 2.29 9.78 7.14
N LEU A 546 2.34 8.99 8.22
CA LEU A 546 1.15 8.46 8.89
C LEU A 546 0.28 9.55 9.49
N HIS A 547 0.87 10.60 10.06
CA HIS A 547 0.13 11.77 10.54
C HIS A 547 -0.55 12.52 9.39
N SER A 548 0.15 12.69 8.26
CA SER A 548 -0.40 13.34 7.06
C SER A 548 -1.54 12.51 6.45
N ALA A 549 -1.40 11.18 6.44
CA ALA A 549 -2.46 10.26 6.05
C ALA A 549 -3.70 10.36 6.96
N SER A 550 -3.52 10.40 8.28
CA SER A 550 -4.62 10.58 9.24
C SER A 550 -5.32 11.93 9.07
N ARG A 551 -4.57 13.00 8.79
CA ARG A 551 -5.15 14.32 8.49
C ARG A 551 -5.96 14.31 7.21
N LEU A 552 -5.42 13.73 6.13
CA LEU A 552 -6.14 13.58 4.87
C LEU A 552 -7.43 12.78 5.06
N GLU A 553 -7.36 11.63 5.74
CA GLU A 553 -8.53 10.80 6.03
C GLU A 553 -9.62 11.57 6.77
N LYS A 554 -9.26 12.32 7.83
CA LYS A 554 -10.22 13.14 8.58
C LYS A 554 -10.86 14.22 7.70
N ALA A 555 -10.07 14.87 6.85
CA ALA A 555 -10.58 15.89 5.92
C ALA A 555 -11.56 15.30 4.90
N LEU A 556 -11.21 14.17 4.28
CA LEU A 556 -12.08 13.48 3.32
C LEU A 556 -13.33 12.90 4.00
N ALA A 557 -13.20 12.30 5.18
CA ALA A 557 -14.31 11.81 5.98
C ALA A 557 -15.29 12.93 6.33
N GLN A 558 -14.78 14.09 6.73
CA GLN A 558 -15.60 15.27 7.01
C GLN A 558 -16.36 15.73 5.77
N MET A 559 -15.71 15.86 4.62
CA MET A 559 -16.38 16.25 3.36
C MET A 559 -17.47 15.25 2.96
N THR A 560 -17.20 13.96 3.10
CA THR A 560 -18.15 12.88 2.82
C THR A 560 -19.36 12.94 3.76
N ALA A 561 -19.14 13.17 5.06
CA ALA A 561 -20.21 13.30 6.05
C ALA A 561 -21.08 14.54 5.84
N GLU A 562 -20.46 15.68 5.50
CA GLU A 562 -21.17 16.93 5.15
C GLU A 562 -22.07 16.71 3.92
N ASP A 563 -21.54 16.11 2.85
CA ASP A 563 -22.30 15.86 1.61
C ASP A 563 -23.42 14.82 1.79
N ALA A 564 -23.20 13.82 2.65
CA ALA A 564 -24.22 12.83 2.98
C ALA A 564 -25.33 13.41 3.89
N ALA A 565 -25.00 14.36 4.78
CA ALA A 565 -25.98 15.02 5.64
C ALA A 565 -26.95 15.92 4.85
N ASP A 566 -26.44 16.55 3.78
CA ASP A 566 -27.23 17.38 2.87
C ASP A 566 -28.12 16.56 1.91
N CYS A 567 -28.02 15.22 1.94
CA CYS A 567 -28.71 14.31 1.02
C CYS A 567 -29.77 13.43 1.72
N HIS A 568 -30.95 13.31 1.11
CA HIS A 568 -32.04 12.47 1.60
C HIS A 568 -32.02 11.02 1.09
N ASP A 569 -31.09 10.68 0.19
CA ASP A 569 -30.99 9.36 -0.45
C ASP A 569 -30.07 8.41 0.35
N ASP A 570 -30.52 7.19 0.62
CA ASP A 570 -29.73 6.16 1.30
C ASP A 570 -28.50 5.71 0.49
N ARG A 571 -28.48 5.96 -0.84
CA ARG A 571 -27.30 5.73 -1.68
C ARG A 571 -26.11 6.59 -1.26
N ALA A 572 -26.33 7.81 -0.78
CA ALA A 572 -25.23 8.66 -0.27
C ALA A 572 -24.58 8.03 0.96
N LYS A 573 -25.40 7.43 1.84
CA LYS A 573 -24.91 6.70 3.03
C LYS A 573 -24.15 5.44 2.67
N ALA A 574 -24.55 4.72 1.61
CA ALA A 574 -23.83 3.56 1.12
C ALA A 574 -22.40 3.93 0.66
N VAL A 575 -22.27 5.03 -0.09
CA VAL A 575 -20.95 5.54 -0.54
C VAL A 575 -20.06 5.93 0.65
N VAL A 576 -20.63 6.50 1.72
CA VAL A 576 -19.88 6.81 2.95
C VAL A 576 -19.33 5.54 3.60
N GLY A 577 -20.08 4.43 3.56
CA GLY A 577 -19.67 3.14 4.10
C GLY A 577 -18.48 2.49 3.37
N ASP A 578 -18.18 2.92 2.13
CA ASP A 578 -17.09 2.37 1.33
C ASP A 578 -15.70 2.90 1.74
N MET A 579 -15.63 3.90 2.62
CA MET A 579 -14.36 4.47 3.09
C MET A 579 -13.79 3.68 4.27
N GLU A 580 -12.90 2.73 3.99
CA GLU A 580 -12.18 1.96 5.02
C GLU A 580 -11.13 2.83 5.73
N PRO A 581 -11.04 2.84 7.07
CA PRO A 581 -10.01 3.61 7.75
C PRO A 581 -8.59 3.13 7.41
N TYR A 582 -7.61 4.03 7.35
CA TYR A 582 -6.19 3.70 7.15
C TYR A 582 -5.55 2.99 8.35
N GLU A 583 -6.27 2.88 9.48
CA GLU A 583 -5.82 2.20 10.70
C GLU A 583 -4.44 2.62 11.20
N VAL A 584 -4.13 3.92 11.10
CA VAL A 584 -2.80 4.47 11.39
C VAL A 584 -2.26 4.01 12.76
N GLU A 585 -3.08 4.03 13.82
CA GLU A 585 -2.67 3.60 15.16
C GLU A 585 -2.34 2.11 15.23
N SER A 586 -3.10 1.26 14.53
CA SER A 586 -2.86 -0.18 14.43
C SER A 586 -1.55 -0.46 13.69
N VAL A 587 -1.28 0.26 12.59
CA VAL A 587 -0.03 0.16 11.82
C VAL A 587 1.18 0.54 12.66
N VAL A 588 1.11 1.66 13.39
CA VAL A 588 2.17 2.12 14.30
C VAL A 588 2.47 1.05 15.35
N MET A 589 1.43 0.54 16.01
CA MET A 589 1.58 -0.49 17.05
C MET A 589 2.11 -1.82 16.48
N GLY A 590 1.65 -2.21 15.30
CA GLY A 590 2.11 -3.42 14.60
C GLY A 590 3.60 -3.36 14.25
N LEU A 591 4.07 -2.24 13.70
CA LEU A 591 5.48 -2.02 13.38
C LEU A 591 6.36 -2.01 14.64
N LEU A 592 5.90 -1.36 15.71
CA LEU A 592 6.64 -1.30 16.97
C LEU A 592 6.79 -2.68 17.63
N LYS A 593 5.71 -3.48 17.63
CA LYS A 593 5.75 -4.87 18.12
C LYS A 593 6.68 -5.76 17.28
N ALA A 594 6.58 -5.67 15.96
CA ALA A 594 7.44 -6.45 15.06
C ALA A 594 8.93 -6.13 15.25
N TRP A 595 9.27 -4.85 15.39
CA TRP A 595 10.64 -4.41 15.72
C TRP A 595 11.09 -4.95 17.08
N MET A 596 10.24 -4.85 18.12
CA MET A 596 10.55 -5.32 19.47
C MET A 596 10.81 -6.84 19.47
N ASP A 597 9.93 -7.62 18.83
CA ASP A 597 10.07 -9.07 18.73
C ASP A 597 11.37 -9.47 18.04
N ASP A 598 11.77 -8.76 16.98
CA ASP A 598 13.04 -8.98 16.29
C ASP A 598 14.25 -8.68 17.19
N ARG A 599 14.24 -7.55 17.91
CA ARG A 599 15.32 -7.19 18.85
C ARG A 599 15.45 -8.19 20.00
N LEU A 600 14.33 -8.60 20.60
CA LEU A 600 14.33 -9.62 21.65
C LEU A 600 14.76 -10.99 21.12
N ARG A 601 14.41 -11.34 19.88
CA ARG A 601 14.90 -12.56 19.21
C ARG A 601 16.41 -12.55 19.04
N ILE A 602 17.00 -11.46 18.54
CA ILE A 602 18.46 -11.32 18.41
C ILE A 602 19.14 -11.46 19.78
N GLY A 603 18.54 -10.91 20.84
CA GLY A 603 19.02 -11.07 22.21
C GLY A 603 18.99 -12.52 22.72
N ARG A 604 17.88 -13.23 22.47
CA ARG A 604 17.76 -14.66 22.79
C ARG A 604 18.76 -15.52 22.01
N ASP A 605 18.97 -15.24 20.72
CA ASP A 605 19.96 -15.96 19.91
C ASP A 605 21.39 -15.73 20.44
N CYS A 606 21.70 -14.52 20.91
CA CYS A 606 22.96 -14.21 21.58
C CYS A 606 23.15 -15.03 22.86
N LEU A 607 22.10 -15.14 23.68
CA LEU A 607 22.11 -15.96 24.90
C LEU A 607 22.29 -17.45 24.59
N LEU A 608 21.59 -17.99 23.59
CA LEU A 608 21.71 -19.39 23.19
C LEU A 608 23.13 -19.72 22.72
N ARG A 609 23.72 -18.87 21.86
CA ARG A 609 25.13 -19.01 21.45
C ARG A 609 26.06 -19.00 22.66
N ALA A 610 25.86 -18.09 23.61
CA ALA A 610 26.66 -18.05 24.83
C ALA A 610 26.58 -19.36 25.64
N LYS A 611 25.40 -19.98 25.74
CA LYS A 611 25.23 -21.25 26.44
C LYS A 611 26.01 -22.40 25.80
N GLU A 612 26.16 -22.39 24.47
CA GLU A 612 26.87 -23.43 23.72
C GLU A 612 28.39 -23.24 23.72
N THR A 613 28.89 -22.00 23.65
CA THR A 613 30.31 -21.73 23.37
C THR A 613 31.12 -21.28 24.59
N GLU A 614 30.48 -20.92 25.70
CA GLU A 614 31.17 -20.25 26.80
C GLU A 614 32.13 -21.17 27.58
N SER A 615 33.36 -20.68 27.78
CA SER A 615 34.45 -21.39 28.47
C SER A 615 34.95 -20.69 29.74
N TRP A 616 34.39 -19.51 30.04
CA TRP A 616 34.67 -18.67 31.21
C TRP A 616 36.13 -18.21 31.27
N ILE A 617 36.64 -17.74 30.12
CA ILE A 617 37.98 -17.17 29.97
C ILE A 617 37.83 -15.64 29.89
N PRO A 618 38.59 -14.87 30.69
CA PRO A 618 38.51 -13.41 30.64
C PRO A 618 39.04 -12.90 29.29
N LYS A 619 38.48 -11.80 28.79
CA LYS A 619 38.88 -11.23 27.51
C LYS A 619 40.26 -10.57 27.59
N SER A 620 40.53 -9.80 28.65
CA SER A 620 41.85 -9.23 28.95
C SER A 620 42.05 -9.08 30.46
N LYS A 621 43.15 -8.43 30.86
CA LYS A 621 43.35 -8.05 32.28
C LYS A 621 42.44 -6.88 32.68
N GLU A 622 42.21 -5.93 31.78
CA GLU A 622 41.31 -4.79 32.00
C GLU A 622 39.83 -5.19 31.91
N GLU A 623 39.52 -6.23 31.13
CA GLU A 623 38.16 -6.78 30.97
C GLU A 623 38.11 -8.21 31.53
N PRO A 624 37.96 -8.40 32.85
CA PRO A 624 38.11 -9.70 33.50
C PRO A 624 36.83 -10.56 33.44
N PHE A 625 36.06 -10.41 32.37
CA PHE A 625 34.80 -11.09 32.04
C PHE A 625 34.86 -11.61 30.59
N PRO A 626 34.01 -12.58 30.19
CA PRO A 626 34.06 -13.19 28.85
C PRO A 626 33.35 -12.33 27.79
N GLY A 627 33.64 -12.62 26.52
CA GLY A 627 33.05 -11.92 25.37
C GLY A 627 31.53 -11.99 25.30
N SER A 628 30.91 -13.09 25.74
CA SER A 628 29.45 -13.27 25.72
C SER A 628 28.70 -12.21 26.53
N ALA A 629 29.26 -11.80 27.67
CA ALA A 629 28.66 -10.76 28.51
C ALA A 629 28.68 -9.40 27.81
N ILE A 630 29.79 -9.10 27.13
CA ILE A 630 29.98 -7.85 26.38
C ILE A 630 29.00 -7.78 25.22
N GLU A 631 28.89 -8.85 24.43
CA GLU A 631 27.96 -8.90 23.29
C GLU A 631 26.51 -8.71 23.75
N LEU A 632 26.09 -9.40 24.81
CA LEU A 632 24.74 -9.30 25.32
C LEU A 632 24.42 -7.90 25.86
N MET A 633 25.31 -7.32 26.68
CA MET A 633 25.09 -5.99 27.26
C MET A 633 25.15 -4.88 26.20
N LYS A 634 26.01 -5.00 25.18
CA LYS A 634 26.06 -4.07 24.04
C LYS A 634 24.79 -4.11 23.22
N LEU A 635 24.28 -5.31 22.92
CA LEU A 635 23.04 -5.47 22.18
C LEU A 635 21.85 -4.86 22.94
N ALA A 636 21.78 -5.07 24.26
CA ALA A 636 20.75 -4.47 25.08
C ALA A 636 20.85 -2.94 25.13
N GLY A 637 22.06 -2.39 25.27
CA GLY A 637 22.29 -0.93 25.19
C GLY A 637 21.80 -0.36 23.86
N ALA A 638 22.25 -0.93 22.73
CA ALA A 638 21.82 -0.51 21.40
C ALA A 638 20.30 -0.62 21.20
N THR A 639 19.66 -1.65 21.75
CA THR A 639 18.20 -1.80 21.68
C THR A 639 17.47 -0.65 22.39
N ILE A 640 17.99 -0.20 23.54
CA ILE A 640 17.40 0.93 24.28
C ILE A 640 17.71 2.27 23.62
N ASP A 641 18.89 2.44 23.04
CA ASP A 641 19.23 3.64 22.27
C ASP A 641 18.30 3.77 21.05
N GLU A 642 18.14 2.70 20.26
CA GLU A 642 17.19 2.69 19.13
C GLU A 642 15.74 2.91 19.58
N PHE A 643 15.31 2.31 20.70
CA PHE A 643 13.98 2.57 21.27
C PHE A 643 13.80 4.05 21.63
N SER A 644 14.87 4.72 22.05
CA SER A 644 14.87 6.15 22.39
C SER A 644 14.71 7.03 21.15
N ASP A 645 15.16 6.57 19.97
CA ASP A 645 15.01 7.27 18.68
C ASP A 645 13.60 7.12 18.06
N ILE A 646 12.83 6.11 18.47
CA ILE A 646 11.44 5.94 18.01
C ILE A 646 10.60 7.17 18.40
N PRO A 647 9.55 7.58 17.67
CA PRO A 647 8.73 8.73 18.08
C PRO A 647 7.89 8.49 19.34
N ALA A 648 7.60 9.58 20.07
CA ALA A 648 7.04 9.53 21.42
C ALA A 648 5.65 8.89 21.54
N THR A 649 4.79 9.09 20.55
CA THR A 649 3.35 8.74 20.61
C THR A 649 3.07 7.23 20.66
N ALA A 650 4.07 6.38 20.40
CA ALA A 650 3.90 4.93 20.34
C ALA A 650 4.54 4.18 21.53
N LYS A 651 5.31 4.85 22.39
CA LYS A 651 6.26 4.20 23.30
C LYS A 651 5.66 3.64 24.58
N ASP A 652 4.70 4.35 25.16
CA ASP A 652 4.34 4.15 26.57
C ASP A 652 3.63 2.80 26.79
N ASP A 653 2.90 2.31 25.78
CA ASP A 653 2.22 1.00 25.82
C ASP A 653 3.16 -0.21 25.62
N VAL A 654 4.34 0.00 25.03
CA VAL A 654 5.27 -1.09 24.64
C VAL A 654 6.53 -1.10 25.50
N LEU A 655 6.87 0.01 26.17
CA LEU A 655 8.06 0.10 27.02
C LEU A 655 8.13 -1.02 28.06
N GLN A 656 7.03 -1.30 28.76
CA GLN A 656 7.02 -2.36 29.78
C GLN A 656 7.25 -3.76 29.17
N GLN A 657 6.71 -4.03 27.98
CA GLN A 657 6.91 -5.31 27.28
C GLN A 657 8.37 -5.49 26.84
N LEU A 658 9.02 -4.43 26.38
CA LEU A 658 10.44 -4.43 26.04
C LEU A 658 11.31 -4.68 27.28
N VAL A 659 11.01 -3.97 28.38
CA VAL A 659 11.70 -4.14 29.67
C VAL A 659 11.55 -5.57 30.18
N ASP A 660 10.34 -6.12 30.19
CA ASP A 660 10.07 -7.49 30.63
C ASP A 660 10.81 -8.51 29.77
N GLY A 661 10.85 -8.30 28.45
CA GLY A 661 11.58 -9.14 27.50
C GLY A 661 13.09 -9.14 27.75
N LEU A 662 13.70 -7.96 27.96
CA LEU A 662 15.13 -7.84 28.28
C LEU A 662 15.43 -8.40 29.68
N GLU A 663 14.59 -8.13 30.67
CA GLU A 663 14.72 -8.64 32.04
C GLU A 663 14.71 -10.18 32.03
N SER A 664 13.84 -10.81 31.23
CA SER A 664 13.82 -12.27 31.06
C SER A 664 15.14 -12.81 30.50
N ILE A 665 15.69 -12.17 29.45
CA ILE A 665 16.96 -12.58 28.84
C ILE A 665 18.11 -12.44 29.85
N PHE A 666 18.15 -11.35 30.61
CA PHE A 666 19.17 -11.12 31.64
C PHE A 666 19.08 -12.13 32.77
N GLN A 667 17.88 -12.44 33.26
CA GLN A 667 17.68 -13.44 34.32
C GLN A 667 18.17 -14.83 33.87
N GLU A 668 17.87 -15.21 32.63
CA GLU A 668 18.31 -16.49 32.09
C GLU A 668 19.84 -16.54 31.91
N TYR A 669 20.45 -15.44 31.47
CA TYR A 669 21.91 -15.32 31.42
C TYR A 669 22.54 -15.38 32.82
N ILE A 670 22.00 -14.68 33.81
CA ILE A 670 22.46 -14.72 35.21
C ILE A 670 22.37 -16.13 35.78
N SER A 671 21.26 -16.84 35.53
CA SER A 671 21.10 -18.24 35.93
C SER A 671 22.13 -19.14 35.26
N PHE A 672 22.47 -18.89 33.99
CA PHE A 672 23.54 -19.60 33.30
C PHE A 672 24.91 -19.32 33.94
N VAL A 673 25.23 -18.07 34.27
CA VAL A 673 26.49 -17.71 34.97
C VAL A 673 26.56 -18.40 36.35
N ALA A 674 25.45 -18.43 37.08
CA ALA A 674 25.32 -19.04 38.41
C ALA A 674 25.34 -20.57 38.41
N SER A 675 25.29 -21.24 37.25
CA SER A 675 25.27 -22.70 37.14
C SER A 675 26.66 -23.33 37.43
N CYS A 676 27.14 -23.22 38.67
CA CYS A 676 28.47 -23.67 39.10
C CYS A 676 28.47 -24.80 40.15
N GLY A 677 27.32 -25.40 40.43
CA GLY A 677 27.16 -26.45 41.46
C GLY A 677 26.99 -25.85 42.86
N SER A 678 27.20 -26.66 43.91
CA SER A 678 26.98 -26.23 45.29
C SER A 678 28.23 -26.41 46.16
N LYS A 679 28.33 -25.66 47.27
CA LYS A 679 29.43 -25.83 48.23
C LYS A 679 29.53 -27.24 48.81
N GLN A 680 28.41 -27.95 48.92
CA GLN A 680 28.35 -29.29 49.51
C GLN A 680 29.14 -30.32 48.69
N SER A 681 29.35 -30.06 47.39
CA SER A 681 30.16 -30.91 46.52
C SER A 681 31.66 -30.93 46.90
N TYR A 682 32.14 -29.95 47.68
CA TYR A 682 33.55 -29.83 48.07
C TYR A 682 33.81 -30.21 49.53
N VAL A 683 32.81 -30.05 50.42
CA VAL A 683 32.98 -30.32 51.85
C VAL A 683 33.07 -31.85 52.09
N PRO A 684 34.13 -32.36 52.74
CA PRO A 684 34.27 -33.78 53.02
C PRO A 684 33.11 -34.34 53.85
N PRO A 685 32.72 -35.62 53.66
CA PRO A 685 31.76 -36.27 54.55
C PRO A 685 32.32 -36.38 55.97
N LEU A 686 31.44 -36.30 56.96
CA LEU A 686 31.84 -36.43 58.36
C LEU A 686 32.40 -37.85 58.61
N PRO A 687 33.58 -37.99 59.24
CA PRO A 687 34.10 -39.30 59.61
C PRO A 687 33.25 -39.93 60.71
N ALA A 688 33.31 -41.27 60.79
CA ALA A 688 32.69 -42.02 61.87
C ALA A 688 33.24 -41.59 63.23
N LEU A 689 32.36 -41.52 64.24
CA LEU A 689 32.77 -41.16 65.60
C LEU A 689 33.61 -42.29 66.21
N THR A 690 34.81 -41.95 66.67
CA THR A 690 35.76 -42.87 67.30
C THR A 690 36.31 -42.25 68.58
N ARG A 691 36.72 -43.09 69.54
CA ARG A 691 37.42 -42.66 70.76
C ARG A 691 38.93 -42.86 70.64
N CYS A 692 39.71 -41.99 71.27
CA CYS A 692 41.17 -42.02 71.20
C CYS A 692 41.77 -43.34 71.73
N ASN A 693 42.83 -43.84 71.08
CA ASN A 693 43.60 -44.97 71.59
C ASN A 693 44.63 -44.48 72.60
N GLN A 694 44.43 -44.87 73.85
CA GLN A 694 45.48 -44.80 74.85
C GLN A 694 46.33 -46.04 74.72
N ASP A 695 47.25 -46.02 73.76
CA ASP A 695 48.31 -47.01 73.75
C ASP A 695 49.30 -46.64 74.87
N SER A 696 49.67 -47.63 75.69
CA SER A 696 50.69 -47.50 76.74
C SER A 696 51.96 -46.88 76.14
N GLY A 697 52.68 -46.06 76.92
CA GLY A 697 53.84 -45.28 76.44
C GLY A 697 54.89 -46.06 75.64
N PHE A 698 54.90 -47.39 75.76
CA PHE A 698 55.70 -48.32 74.98
C PHE A 698 55.38 -48.33 73.47
N PHE A 699 54.10 -48.25 73.07
CA PHE A 699 53.70 -48.27 71.65
C PHE A 699 54.00 -46.93 70.94
N ARG A 700 53.99 -45.80 71.67
CA ARG A 700 54.40 -44.47 71.17
C ARG A 700 55.88 -44.39 70.83
N LEU A 701 56.76 -45.06 71.59
CA LEU A 701 58.17 -45.21 71.25
C LEU A 701 58.38 -46.16 70.06
N TRP A 702 57.60 -47.26 69.98
CA TRP A 702 57.71 -48.22 68.88
C TRP A 702 57.23 -47.65 67.53
N LYS A 703 56.14 -46.88 67.49
CA LYS A 703 55.69 -46.13 66.30
C LYS A 703 56.68 -45.01 65.88
N LYS A 704 57.50 -44.50 66.80
CA LYS A 704 58.60 -43.55 66.51
C LYS A 704 59.87 -44.23 65.97
N ALA A 705 60.04 -45.53 66.20
CA ALA A 705 61.24 -46.27 65.84
C ALA A 705 61.07 -47.23 64.64
N VAL A 706 59.83 -47.62 64.27
CA VAL A 706 59.58 -48.67 63.25
C VAL A 706 58.87 -48.16 61.98
N LEU A 707 58.46 -46.89 61.90
CA LEU A 707 57.99 -46.30 60.63
C LEU A 707 59.09 -45.43 59.99
N PRO A 708 59.46 -45.64 58.72
CA PRO A 708 60.25 -44.64 58.01
C PRO A 708 59.44 -43.33 58.01
N THR A 709 60.14 -42.22 58.21
CA THR A 709 59.64 -40.89 57.92
C THR A 709 59.14 -40.90 56.47
N CYS A 710 57.83 -41.03 56.26
CA CYS A 710 57.22 -40.90 54.94
C CYS A 710 57.37 -39.44 54.51
N GLN A 711 58.52 -39.16 53.91
CA GLN A 711 58.61 -38.22 52.82
C GLN A 711 57.55 -38.61 51.79
N ALA A 712 56.91 -37.58 51.24
CA ALA A 712 56.03 -37.69 50.09
C ALA A 712 56.69 -38.52 48.96
N PRO A 713 55.94 -39.11 48.04
CA PRO A 713 56.53 -39.79 46.89
C PRO A 713 57.38 -38.79 46.09
N GLU A 714 58.70 -38.95 46.13
CA GLU A 714 59.60 -38.39 45.14
C GLU A 714 59.32 -39.08 43.80
N GLY A 715 58.67 -38.36 42.90
CA GLY A 715 58.75 -38.63 41.46
C GLY A 715 60.02 -38.01 40.89
N SER A 716 61.06 -38.81 40.71
CA SER A 716 62.27 -38.60 39.88
C SER A 716 63.22 -37.43 40.24
N PRO A 717 64.56 -37.67 40.23
CA PRO A 717 65.56 -36.64 40.46
C PRO A 717 65.98 -35.99 39.14
N ARG A 718 65.78 -34.67 38.99
CA ARG A 718 66.60 -33.73 38.19
C ARG A 718 65.98 -32.32 38.18
N ALA A 719 66.46 -31.46 39.08
CA ALA A 719 66.76 -30.05 38.82
C ALA A 719 67.21 -29.41 40.14
N GLY A 720 68.35 -28.73 40.10
CA GLY A 720 69.05 -28.24 41.27
C GLY A 720 68.32 -27.12 42.04
N ALA A 721 68.90 -26.85 43.21
CA ALA A 721 68.61 -25.71 44.05
C ALA A 721 68.38 -24.43 43.23
N SER A 722 67.13 -23.98 43.18
CA SER A 722 66.76 -22.62 42.84
C SER A 722 65.60 -22.22 43.75
N GLN A 723 65.68 -21.02 44.28
CA GLN A 723 64.77 -20.41 45.23
C GLN A 723 63.30 -20.64 44.80
N HIS A 724 62.57 -21.45 45.57
CA HIS A 724 61.14 -21.69 45.34
C HIS A 724 60.34 -20.41 45.63
N THR A 725 60.07 -19.61 44.61
CA THR A 725 58.83 -18.81 44.57
C THR A 725 57.65 -19.78 44.66
N PRO A 726 56.82 -19.75 45.72
CA PRO A 726 55.71 -20.68 45.85
C PRO A 726 54.64 -20.29 44.83
N ARG A 727 54.27 -21.21 43.92
CA ARG A 727 53.17 -21.01 42.98
C ARG A 727 51.83 -21.04 43.75
N PRO A 728 50.87 -20.12 43.48
CA PRO A 728 49.55 -20.19 44.09
C PRO A 728 48.86 -21.52 43.76
N SER A 729 48.14 -22.10 44.74
CA SER A 729 47.52 -23.42 44.62
C SER A 729 46.20 -23.41 43.82
N ILE A 730 45.84 -22.29 43.22
CA ILE A 730 44.54 -22.03 42.61
C ILE A 730 44.42 -22.76 41.27
N SER A 731 43.40 -23.61 41.15
CA SER A 731 43.13 -24.35 39.93
C SER A 731 42.44 -23.48 38.87
N ARG A 732 42.55 -23.90 37.59
CA ARG A 732 41.79 -23.27 36.49
C ARG A 732 40.27 -23.28 36.74
N GLY A 733 39.77 -24.29 37.46
CA GLY A 733 38.35 -24.36 37.83
C GLY A 733 37.94 -23.22 38.77
N THR A 734 38.78 -22.87 39.74
CA THR A 734 38.52 -21.74 40.66
C THR A 734 38.67 -20.40 39.95
N GLN A 735 39.65 -20.26 39.05
CA GLN A 735 39.78 -19.06 38.21
C GLN A 735 38.54 -18.81 37.35
N ARG A 736 37.93 -19.84 36.76
CA ARG A 736 36.68 -19.71 36.00
C ARG A 736 35.51 -19.21 36.86
N LEU A 737 35.47 -19.56 38.15
CA LEU A 737 34.46 -19.03 39.08
C LEU A 737 34.70 -17.55 39.38
N TYR A 738 35.95 -17.09 39.46
CA TYR A 738 36.26 -15.67 39.58
C TYR A 738 35.83 -14.88 38.34
N VAL A 739 36.06 -15.42 37.14
CA VAL A 739 35.57 -14.81 35.89
C VAL A 739 34.04 -14.69 35.92
N ARG A 740 33.32 -15.76 36.32
CA ARG A 740 31.85 -15.71 36.49
C ARG A 740 31.41 -14.65 37.50
N LEU A 741 32.13 -14.51 38.62
CA LEU A 741 31.83 -13.49 39.63
C LEU A 741 32.02 -12.07 39.07
N ASN A 742 33.08 -11.83 38.30
CA ASN A 742 33.30 -10.56 37.59
C ASN A 742 32.20 -10.31 36.55
N THR A 743 31.77 -11.34 35.81
CA THR A 743 30.67 -11.25 34.84
C THR A 743 29.39 -10.75 35.48
N LEU A 744 29.02 -11.25 36.67
CA LEU A 744 27.81 -10.83 37.36
C LEU A 744 27.85 -9.35 37.76
N HIS A 745 29.01 -8.85 38.20
CA HIS A 745 29.19 -7.42 38.52
C HIS A 745 29.19 -6.55 37.26
N TYR A 746 29.76 -7.06 36.16
CA TYR A 746 29.70 -6.39 34.86
C TYR A 746 28.25 -6.23 34.39
N VAL A 747 27.46 -7.30 34.45
CA VAL A 747 26.02 -7.28 34.13
C VAL A 747 25.27 -6.29 35.03
N LEU A 748 25.49 -6.32 36.35
CA LEU A 748 24.87 -5.38 37.28
C LEU A 748 25.15 -3.92 36.92
N THR A 749 26.38 -3.60 36.55
CA THR A 749 26.79 -2.24 36.18
C THR A 749 26.09 -1.79 34.89
N HIS A 750 25.97 -2.66 33.89
CA HIS A 750 25.33 -2.33 32.62
C HIS A 750 23.81 -2.24 32.75
N VAL A 751 23.18 -3.12 33.53
CA VAL A 751 21.75 -3.03 33.85
C VAL A 751 21.43 -1.69 34.52
N GLN A 752 22.28 -1.21 35.44
CA GLN A 752 22.12 0.11 36.05
C GLN A 752 22.30 1.27 35.05
N ALA A 753 23.20 1.14 34.08
CA ALA A 753 23.38 2.14 33.03
C ALA A 753 22.15 2.22 32.10
N ILE A 754 21.61 1.06 31.72
CA ILE A 754 20.40 0.95 30.90
C ILE A 754 19.18 1.56 31.63
N ASP A 755 19.00 1.24 32.92
CA ASP A 755 17.92 1.76 33.76
C ASP A 755 17.96 3.31 33.87
N LYS A 756 19.17 3.88 33.96
CA LYS A 756 19.39 5.34 33.92
C LYS A 756 19.01 5.95 32.57
N SER A 757 19.37 5.29 31.46
CA SER A 757 19.01 5.75 30.11
C SER A 757 17.49 5.82 29.94
N LEU A 758 16.77 4.76 30.31
CA LEU A 758 15.30 4.68 30.29
C LEU A 758 14.63 5.74 31.18
N SER A 759 15.17 5.97 32.37
CA SER A 759 14.68 6.99 33.29
C SER A 759 14.85 8.41 32.73
N SER A 760 15.97 8.68 32.05
CA SER A 760 16.25 9.97 31.42
C SER A 760 15.32 10.25 30.23
N ALA A 761 15.03 9.23 29.41
CA ALA A 761 14.09 9.30 28.30
C ALA A 761 12.65 9.56 28.77
N SER A 762 12.28 9.04 29.94
CA SER A 762 10.97 9.24 30.56
C SER A 762 10.81 10.63 31.21
N CYS A 763 11.85 11.15 31.88
CA CYS A 763 11.80 12.45 32.57
C CYS A 763 11.74 13.65 31.62
N ALA A 764 12.35 13.57 30.44
CA ALA A 764 12.27 14.63 29.42
C ALA A 764 10.82 14.85 28.91
N ARG A 765 9.91 13.88 29.12
CA ARG A 765 8.51 13.93 28.66
C ARG A 765 7.56 14.59 29.66
N GLY A 766 7.96 14.75 30.92
CA GLY A 766 7.11 15.32 31.99
C GLY A 766 7.23 16.83 32.21
N GLY A 767 8.14 17.52 31.50
CA GLY A 767 8.49 18.93 31.77
C GLY A 767 7.71 19.99 31.00
N GLY A 768 6.75 19.62 30.16
CA GLY A 768 6.07 20.53 29.23
C GLY A 768 4.63 20.88 29.64
N GLY A 769 4.40 21.39 30.84
CA GLY A 769 3.05 21.83 31.23
C GLY A 769 3.00 22.61 32.53
N GLY A 770 2.93 23.95 32.41
CA GLY A 770 2.22 24.84 33.34
C GLY A 770 2.80 25.01 34.75
N GLY A 771 3.36 26.20 35.02
CA GLY A 771 3.95 26.54 36.31
C GLY A 771 3.00 26.51 37.50
N ALA A 772 3.56 26.11 38.64
CA ALA A 772 3.15 26.55 39.97
C ALA A 772 4.40 26.64 40.86
N SER A 773 4.49 27.75 41.61
CA SER A 773 5.63 28.26 42.38
C SER A 773 6.30 27.30 43.39
N PRO A 774 7.56 27.57 43.78
CA PRO A 774 8.23 26.84 44.85
C PRO A 774 7.84 27.42 46.22
N ALA A 775 7.18 26.63 47.05
CA ALA A 775 7.04 26.95 48.47
C ALA A 775 7.08 25.67 49.33
N ALA A 776 8.23 25.51 49.99
CA ALA A 776 8.48 24.86 51.27
C ALA A 776 7.55 23.73 51.74
N ALA A 777 8.09 22.51 51.80
CA ALA A 777 7.96 21.65 52.99
C ALA A 777 9.07 20.59 53.01
N SER A 778 9.87 20.65 54.07
CA SER A 778 10.88 19.69 54.46
C SER A 778 10.22 18.35 54.85
N GLY A 779 10.70 17.25 54.28
CA GLY A 779 10.41 15.90 54.80
C GLY A 779 10.69 14.77 53.81
N GLY A 780 11.82 14.07 53.99
CA GLY A 780 11.96 12.68 53.56
C GLY A 780 12.19 12.42 52.07
N ASN A 781 13.46 12.33 51.70
CA ASN A 781 13.96 11.92 50.40
C ASN A 781 13.38 10.56 49.93
N ARG A 782 12.48 10.55 48.94
CA ARG A 782 12.25 9.42 48.03
C ARG A 782 11.48 9.89 46.79
N VAL A 783 12.22 10.46 45.84
CA VAL A 783 11.81 10.35 44.44
C VAL A 783 11.80 8.84 44.15
N VAL A 784 10.62 8.26 43.96
CA VAL A 784 10.48 6.88 43.51
C VAL A 784 10.97 6.86 42.06
N ALA A 785 12.27 6.65 41.88
CA ALA A 785 12.82 6.28 40.59
C ALA A 785 12.14 4.96 40.19
N SER A 786 11.48 4.90 39.04
CA SER A 786 11.03 3.61 38.51
C SER A 786 12.27 2.78 38.23
N VAL A 787 12.36 1.62 38.86
CA VAL A 787 13.51 0.74 38.71
C VAL A 787 13.07 -0.42 37.84
N HIS A 788 13.36 -0.35 36.54
CA HIS A 788 12.77 -1.26 35.55
C HIS A 788 13.29 -2.71 35.70
N PHE A 789 14.50 -2.89 36.23
CA PHE A 789 15.20 -4.18 36.29
C PHE A 789 15.43 -4.70 37.72
N ASP A 790 14.46 -4.50 38.61
CA ASP A 790 14.57 -4.91 40.01
C ASP A 790 14.76 -6.43 40.18
N ARG A 791 14.07 -7.24 39.39
CA ARG A 791 14.19 -8.70 39.50
C ARG A 791 15.53 -9.15 38.95
N THR A 792 16.01 -8.57 37.84
CA THR A 792 17.38 -8.82 37.35
C THR A 792 18.43 -8.49 38.40
N ARG A 793 18.32 -7.33 39.08
CA ARG A 793 19.28 -6.91 40.11
C ARG A 793 19.28 -7.86 41.29
N ALA A 794 18.10 -8.24 41.79
CA ALA A 794 17.97 -9.21 42.88
C ALA A 794 18.56 -10.58 42.50
N ALA A 795 18.26 -11.07 41.29
CA ALA A 795 18.80 -12.33 40.78
C ALA A 795 20.33 -12.30 40.66
N ALA A 796 20.90 -11.22 40.13
CA ALA A 796 22.34 -11.05 40.03
C ALA A 796 23.02 -10.98 41.42
N GLN A 797 22.42 -10.27 42.38
CA GLN A 797 22.97 -10.17 43.74
C GLN A 797 22.98 -11.53 44.47
N SER A 798 21.92 -12.32 44.28
CA SER A 798 21.83 -13.70 44.77
C SER A 798 22.89 -14.59 44.10
N ALA A 799 23.02 -14.50 42.78
CA ALA A 799 24.04 -15.22 42.01
C ALA A 799 25.48 -14.86 42.44
N VAL A 800 25.74 -13.58 42.74
CA VAL A 800 27.06 -13.11 43.23
C VAL A 800 27.42 -13.83 44.53
N SER A 801 26.48 -13.89 45.47
CA SER A 801 26.68 -14.56 46.76
C SER A 801 26.89 -16.07 46.58
N HIS A 802 26.10 -16.70 45.70
CA HIS A 802 26.23 -18.13 45.41
C HIS A 802 27.56 -18.49 44.74
N VAL A 803 27.96 -17.78 43.68
CA VAL A 803 29.22 -18.05 42.96
C VAL A 803 30.43 -17.78 43.86
N ALA A 804 30.39 -16.72 44.68
CA ALA A 804 31.44 -16.43 45.65
C ALA A 804 31.59 -17.54 46.70
N GLU A 805 30.47 -18.06 47.23
CA GLU A 805 30.45 -19.19 48.15
C GLU A 805 31.06 -20.45 47.50
N VAL A 806 30.59 -20.84 46.32
CA VAL A 806 31.10 -22.02 45.61
C VAL A 806 32.60 -21.88 45.31
N ALA A 807 33.05 -20.70 44.89
CA ALA A 807 34.47 -20.41 44.64
C ALA A 807 35.32 -20.53 45.91
N ALA A 808 34.84 -19.99 47.03
CA ALA A 808 35.53 -20.05 48.32
C ALA A 808 35.67 -21.48 48.84
N TYR A 809 34.59 -22.26 48.82
CA TYR A 809 34.62 -23.65 49.29
C TYR A 809 35.47 -24.54 48.39
N ARG A 810 35.44 -24.32 47.07
CA ARG A 810 36.37 -24.99 46.15
C ARG A 810 37.82 -24.61 46.46
N LEU A 811 38.11 -23.32 46.67
CA LEU A 811 39.47 -22.86 46.99
C LEU A 811 40.01 -23.53 48.27
N ILE A 812 39.21 -23.59 49.33
CA ILE A 812 39.66 -24.08 50.64
C ILE A 812 39.65 -25.61 50.71
N PHE A 813 38.55 -26.27 50.33
CA PHE A 813 38.37 -27.72 50.51
C PHE A 813 38.87 -28.57 49.34
N LEU A 814 39.13 -27.99 48.16
CA LEU A 814 39.70 -28.70 47.02
C LEU A 814 41.13 -28.24 46.72
N ASP A 815 41.32 -26.97 46.36
CA ASP A 815 42.62 -26.45 45.91
C ASP A 815 43.63 -26.37 47.08
N SER A 816 43.17 -25.97 48.27
CA SER A 816 44.00 -25.85 49.48
C SER A 816 43.85 -27.04 50.44
N ARG A 817 43.21 -28.13 49.99
CA ARG A 817 42.87 -29.30 50.82
C ARG A 817 44.07 -29.87 51.55
N HIS A 818 45.22 -29.95 50.86
CA HIS A 818 46.43 -30.52 51.43
C HIS A 818 46.95 -29.72 52.63
N THR A 819 46.86 -28.39 52.58
CA THR A 819 47.41 -27.52 53.64
C THR A 819 46.40 -27.27 54.76
N PHE A 820 45.13 -27.02 54.41
CA PHE A 820 44.08 -26.73 55.39
C PHE A 820 43.50 -27.98 56.04
N TYR A 821 43.11 -28.98 55.26
CA TYR A 821 42.33 -30.11 55.77
C TYR A 821 43.15 -31.39 56.02
N HIS A 822 44.20 -31.65 55.25
CA HIS A 822 45.04 -32.85 55.43
C HIS A 822 46.34 -32.58 56.19
N GLY A 823 46.81 -31.33 56.26
CA GLY A 823 48.10 -31.00 56.88
C GLY A 823 48.01 -30.56 58.34
N LEU A 824 46.95 -29.82 58.70
CA LEU A 824 46.81 -29.20 60.02
C LEU A 824 46.59 -30.24 61.13
N TYR A 825 47.39 -30.18 62.20
CA TYR A 825 47.29 -31.00 63.43
C TYR A 825 47.37 -32.51 63.25
N VAL A 826 47.90 -33.00 62.12
CA VAL A 826 48.09 -34.43 61.90
C VAL A 826 49.18 -34.97 62.83
N ARG A 827 48.85 -36.06 63.54
CA ARG A 827 49.66 -36.72 64.59
C ARG A 827 49.85 -35.90 65.87
N ASN A 828 50.30 -34.65 65.79
CA ASN A 828 50.49 -33.76 66.94
C ASN A 828 50.38 -32.27 66.55
N VAL A 829 49.76 -31.47 67.41
CA VAL A 829 49.59 -30.02 67.28
C VAL A 829 50.92 -29.27 67.21
N ALA A 830 51.93 -29.64 68.00
CA ALA A 830 53.22 -28.94 68.07
C ALA A 830 53.99 -28.99 66.74
N ASP A 831 53.94 -30.14 66.04
CA ASP A 831 54.72 -30.38 64.82
C ASP A 831 54.01 -29.89 63.55
N THR A 832 52.68 -29.82 63.55
CA THR A 832 51.86 -29.53 62.36
C THR A 832 50.92 -28.33 62.56
N ARG A 833 51.52 -27.19 62.94
CA ARG A 833 50.86 -25.89 63.18
C ARG A 833 50.26 -25.25 61.91
N ILE A 834 49.42 -24.23 62.07
CA ILE A 834 48.69 -23.56 60.97
C ILE A 834 49.56 -22.77 59.97
N ARG A 835 50.82 -22.46 60.31
CA ARG A 835 51.68 -21.55 59.51
C ARG A 835 51.75 -21.88 58.00
N PRO A 836 51.87 -23.14 57.56
CA PRO A 836 51.86 -23.47 56.12
C PRO A 836 50.52 -23.14 55.44
N ALA A 837 49.39 -23.39 56.11
CA ALA A 837 48.06 -23.05 55.60
C ALA A 837 47.87 -21.52 55.50
N LEU A 838 48.33 -20.76 56.50
CA LEU A 838 48.29 -19.29 56.44
C LEU A 838 49.13 -18.73 55.28
N ARG A 839 50.31 -19.29 55.01
CA ARG A 839 51.13 -18.87 53.86
C ARG A 839 50.40 -19.10 52.54
N ALA A 840 49.81 -20.27 52.35
CA ALA A 840 49.02 -20.59 51.16
C ALA A 840 47.79 -19.67 51.04
N LEU A 841 47.09 -19.42 52.14
CA LEU A 841 45.93 -18.53 52.18
C LEU A 841 46.30 -17.11 51.75
N LYS A 842 47.36 -16.52 52.31
CA LYS A 842 47.80 -15.16 51.97
C LYS A 842 48.14 -15.01 50.47
N GLN A 843 48.79 -16.02 49.90
CA GLN A 843 49.08 -16.05 48.46
C GLN A 843 47.81 -16.15 47.62
N ASN A 844 46.88 -17.02 48.02
CA ASN A 844 45.61 -17.19 47.33
C ASN A 844 44.74 -15.93 47.41
N LEU A 845 44.72 -15.23 48.56
CA LEU A 845 44.02 -13.94 48.72
C LEU A 845 44.65 -12.84 47.85
N SER A 846 45.99 -12.75 47.79
CA SER A 846 46.67 -11.79 46.89
C SER A 846 46.35 -12.07 45.41
N PHE A 847 46.33 -13.34 45.01
CA PHE A 847 45.93 -13.70 43.65
C PHE A 847 44.47 -13.36 43.38
N LEU A 848 43.55 -13.70 44.29
CA LEU A 848 42.13 -13.38 44.19
C LEU A 848 41.90 -11.88 43.97
N VAL A 849 42.55 -11.03 44.77
CA VAL A 849 42.45 -9.56 44.66
C VAL A 849 42.99 -9.04 43.33
N SER A 850 43.99 -9.69 42.73
CA SER A 850 44.54 -9.28 41.42
C SER A 850 43.73 -9.74 40.20
N VAL A 851 42.79 -10.68 40.38
CA VAL A 851 41.95 -11.22 39.28
C VAL A 851 40.50 -10.73 39.34
N LEU A 852 40.00 -10.45 40.55
CA LEU A 852 38.64 -9.94 40.73
C LEU A 852 38.59 -8.43 40.56
N ALA A 853 37.51 -7.95 39.94
CA ALA A 853 37.17 -6.54 39.91
C ALA A 853 36.92 -6.02 41.33
N ASP A 854 37.21 -4.74 41.58
CA ASP A 854 37.18 -4.12 42.92
C ASP A 854 35.87 -4.37 43.68
N HIS A 855 34.73 -4.29 42.99
CA HIS A 855 33.42 -4.52 43.60
C HIS A 855 33.17 -6.00 44.00
N ALA A 856 33.83 -6.95 43.35
CA ALA A 856 33.68 -8.38 43.62
C ALA A 856 34.60 -8.87 44.76
N GLN A 857 35.68 -8.15 45.05
CA GLN A 857 36.69 -8.55 46.04
C GLN A 857 36.12 -8.72 47.46
N PRO A 858 35.34 -7.78 48.05
CA PRO A 858 34.83 -7.90 49.42
C PRO A 858 34.00 -9.16 49.65
N VAL A 859 33.09 -9.45 48.71
CA VAL A 859 32.19 -10.62 48.81
C VAL A 859 33.00 -11.91 48.72
N ALA A 860 33.94 -11.99 47.78
CA ALA A 860 34.77 -13.19 47.60
C ALA A 860 35.69 -13.44 48.82
N VAL A 861 36.35 -12.40 49.33
CA VAL A 861 37.23 -12.52 50.51
C VAL A 861 36.43 -12.93 51.74
N ARG A 862 35.24 -12.36 51.94
CA ARG A 862 34.34 -12.75 53.05
C ARG A 862 33.95 -14.22 52.98
N GLU A 863 33.62 -14.75 51.81
CA GLU A 863 33.28 -16.17 51.67
C GLU A 863 34.51 -17.09 51.85
N VAL A 864 35.70 -16.68 51.40
CA VAL A 864 36.96 -17.40 51.67
C VAL A 864 37.26 -17.45 53.17
N MET A 865 36.99 -16.36 53.89
CA MET A 865 37.11 -16.30 55.35
C MET A 865 36.20 -17.33 56.03
N LYS A 866 34.90 -17.32 55.71
CA LYS A 866 33.94 -18.28 56.25
C LYS A 866 34.33 -19.73 55.95
N ALA A 867 34.72 -20.01 54.71
CA ALA A 867 35.18 -21.33 54.31
C ALA A 867 36.45 -21.77 55.08
N SER A 868 37.37 -20.83 55.36
CA SER A 868 38.59 -21.09 56.13
C SER A 868 38.30 -21.38 57.60
N PHE A 869 37.39 -20.63 58.23
CA PHE A 869 36.93 -20.90 59.61
C PHE A 869 36.22 -22.25 59.70
N GLN A 870 35.36 -22.56 58.73
CA GLN A 870 34.72 -23.87 58.68
C GLN A 870 35.74 -25.00 58.47
N ALA A 871 36.74 -24.82 57.61
CA ALA A 871 37.79 -25.82 57.41
C ALA A 871 38.60 -26.05 58.70
N PHE A 872 38.90 -24.98 59.44
CA PHE A 872 39.55 -25.06 60.76
C PHE A 872 38.69 -25.86 61.76
N LEU A 873 37.40 -25.57 61.86
CA LEU A 873 36.47 -26.33 62.71
C LEU A 873 36.31 -27.78 62.28
N MET A 874 36.27 -28.05 60.98
CA MET A 874 36.24 -29.40 60.44
C MET A 874 37.50 -30.19 60.82
N VAL A 875 38.67 -29.55 60.89
CA VAL A 875 39.90 -30.19 61.38
C VAL A 875 39.81 -30.55 62.87
N LEU A 876 39.25 -29.65 63.69
CA LEU A 876 39.12 -29.87 65.14
C LEU A 876 38.07 -30.92 65.50
N LEU A 877 36.91 -30.91 64.83
CA LEU A 877 35.71 -31.68 65.20
C LEU A 877 35.44 -32.89 64.31
N ALA A 878 36.01 -32.90 63.11
CA ALA A 878 35.76 -33.91 62.08
C ALA A 878 37.07 -34.34 61.39
N GLY A 879 38.20 -34.23 62.10
CA GLY A 879 39.54 -34.47 61.58
C GLY A 879 39.92 -35.94 61.37
N GLY A 880 39.02 -36.88 61.62
CA GLY A 880 39.28 -38.32 61.46
C GLY A 880 40.22 -38.90 62.53
N ASN A 881 40.82 -40.06 62.22
CA ASN A 881 41.61 -40.81 63.20
C ASN A 881 43.02 -40.26 63.43
N ASP A 882 43.50 -39.37 62.55
CA ASP A 882 44.88 -38.88 62.53
C ASP A 882 45.16 -37.75 63.54
N ARG A 883 44.15 -37.32 64.30
CA ARG A 883 44.21 -36.10 65.14
C ARG A 883 43.62 -36.29 66.52
N SER A 884 44.41 -36.08 67.55
CA SER A 884 43.96 -36.06 68.94
C SER A 884 44.51 -34.82 69.65
N PHE A 885 43.75 -34.32 70.62
CA PHE A 885 44.05 -33.08 71.34
C PHE A 885 44.05 -33.30 72.84
N THR A 886 45.04 -32.76 73.53
CA THR A 886 45.10 -32.67 74.99
C THR A 886 44.67 -31.27 75.44
N ARG A 887 44.46 -31.07 76.75
CA ARG A 887 44.16 -29.74 77.29
C ARG A 887 45.34 -28.77 77.13
N ALA A 888 46.57 -29.29 77.16
CA ALA A 888 47.79 -28.48 76.97
C ALA A 888 47.91 -27.89 75.55
N ASP A 889 47.30 -28.55 74.55
CA ASP A 889 47.33 -28.09 73.16
C ASP A 889 46.48 -26.83 72.91
N HIS A 890 45.53 -26.50 73.81
CA HIS A 890 44.62 -25.37 73.65
C HIS A 890 45.34 -24.05 73.33
N GLY A 891 46.39 -23.71 74.08
CA GLY A 891 47.10 -22.44 73.88
C GLY A 891 47.71 -22.31 72.48
N MET A 892 48.14 -23.43 71.89
CA MET A 892 48.68 -23.48 70.52
C MET A 892 47.56 -23.35 69.47
N VAL A 893 46.42 -24.01 69.70
CA VAL A 893 45.26 -23.96 68.80
C VAL A 893 44.64 -22.56 68.79
N ASP A 894 44.51 -21.93 69.96
CA ASP A 894 43.98 -20.57 70.10
C ASP A 894 44.90 -19.52 69.44
N GLU A 895 46.23 -19.65 69.61
CA GLU A 895 47.19 -18.80 68.89
C GLU A 895 47.10 -18.95 67.37
N ASP A 896 46.95 -20.18 66.90
CA ASP A 896 46.79 -20.48 65.47
C ASP A 896 45.50 -19.90 64.90
N PHE A 897 44.38 -20.01 65.63
CA PHE A 897 43.11 -19.42 65.22
C PHE A 897 43.16 -17.89 65.21
N ARG A 898 43.75 -17.26 66.24
CA ARG A 898 44.00 -15.81 66.27
C ARG A 898 44.86 -15.36 65.09
N SER A 899 45.84 -16.18 64.67
CA SER A 899 46.67 -15.90 63.49
C SER A 899 45.88 -16.03 62.17
N LEU A 900 44.93 -16.97 62.08
CA LEU A 900 44.01 -17.10 60.95
C LEU A 900 43.07 -15.90 60.85
N LYS A 901 42.47 -15.46 61.96
CA LYS A 901 41.65 -14.26 62.05
C LYS A 901 42.41 -13.02 61.58
N ARG A 902 43.63 -12.81 62.12
CA ARG A 902 44.50 -11.69 61.74
C ARG A 902 44.87 -11.69 60.26
N ALA A 903 44.94 -12.86 59.60
CA ALA A 903 45.25 -12.93 58.17
C ALA A 903 44.19 -12.21 57.31
N PHE A 904 42.91 -12.21 57.71
CA PHE A 904 41.84 -11.50 57.00
C PHE A 904 41.76 -10.01 57.36
N CYS A 905 42.26 -9.60 58.53
CA CYS A 905 42.43 -8.18 58.86
C CYS A 905 43.62 -7.53 58.12
N THR A 906 44.68 -8.31 57.86
CA THR A 906 45.96 -7.80 57.31
C THR A 906 46.12 -8.03 55.80
N CYS A 907 45.42 -8.99 55.21
CA CYS A 907 45.47 -9.23 53.76
C CYS A 907 44.24 -8.61 53.08
N GLY A 908 44.46 -7.50 52.37
CA GLY A 908 43.40 -6.74 51.73
C GLY A 908 42.78 -5.70 52.66
N GLU A 909 43.62 -4.85 53.26
CA GLU A 909 43.18 -3.78 54.17
C GLU A 909 41.96 -3.02 53.60
N GLY A 910 40.87 -3.02 54.37
CA GLY A 910 39.60 -2.37 53.98
C GLY A 910 38.59 -3.25 53.23
N LEU A 911 38.93 -4.46 52.77
CA LEU A 911 38.00 -5.33 52.04
C LEU A 911 36.96 -6.02 52.93
N VAL A 912 37.33 -6.41 54.16
CA VAL A 912 36.41 -6.96 55.16
C VAL A 912 36.58 -6.18 56.46
N PRO A 913 35.54 -5.51 56.97
CA PRO A 913 35.63 -4.78 58.23
C PRO A 913 35.98 -5.71 59.40
N GLU A 914 36.82 -5.25 60.34
CA GLU A 914 37.23 -6.06 61.50
C GLU A 914 36.04 -6.55 62.33
N GLU A 915 34.97 -5.74 62.43
CA GLU A 915 33.71 -6.12 63.07
C GLU A 915 33.05 -7.34 62.41
N VAL A 916 33.08 -7.41 61.08
CA VAL A 916 32.55 -8.55 60.32
C VAL A 916 33.42 -9.78 60.55
N VAL A 917 34.75 -9.62 60.59
CA VAL A 917 35.67 -10.73 60.90
C VAL A 917 35.43 -11.25 62.32
N ALA A 918 35.28 -10.37 63.31
CA ALA A 918 35.01 -10.74 64.69
C ALA A 918 33.68 -11.50 64.83
N ARG A 919 32.60 -10.98 64.22
CA ARG A 919 31.28 -11.62 64.24
C ARG A 919 31.29 -13.02 63.61
N GLU A 920 31.94 -13.20 62.46
CA GLU A 920 31.98 -14.49 61.77
C GLU A 920 32.93 -15.49 62.47
N ALA A 921 33.87 -15.01 63.29
CA ALA A 921 34.79 -15.83 64.07
C ALA A 921 34.21 -16.33 65.41
N GLU A 922 33.18 -15.68 65.95
CA GLU A 922 32.61 -15.92 67.29
C GLU A 922 32.34 -17.41 67.57
N THR A 923 31.65 -18.09 66.65
CA THR A 923 31.36 -19.53 66.77
C THR A 923 32.64 -20.37 66.85
N SER A 924 33.66 -19.99 66.08
CA SER A 924 34.93 -20.72 66.06
C SER A 924 35.74 -20.49 67.34
N GLU A 925 35.77 -19.25 67.85
CA GLU A 925 36.39 -18.90 69.13
C GLU A 925 35.72 -19.67 70.28
N GLY A 926 34.38 -19.74 70.30
CA GLY A 926 33.64 -20.51 71.30
C GLY A 926 33.95 -22.01 71.26
N VAL A 927 34.15 -22.61 70.07
CA VAL A 927 34.55 -24.03 69.97
C VAL A 927 35.99 -24.25 70.41
N VAL A 928 36.90 -23.32 70.09
CA VAL A 928 38.28 -23.36 70.57
C VAL A 928 38.32 -23.28 72.11
N GLU A 929 37.47 -22.46 72.72
CA GLU A 929 37.36 -22.33 74.18
C GLU A 929 36.88 -23.63 74.86
N LEU A 930 36.04 -24.44 74.20
CA LEU A 930 35.71 -25.79 74.70
C LEU A 930 36.96 -26.67 74.85
N MET A 931 37.99 -26.45 74.04
CA MET A 931 39.23 -27.21 74.12
C MET A 931 40.03 -26.89 75.40
N ALA A 932 39.80 -25.73 76.04
CA ALA A 932 40.44 -25.32 77.30
C ALA A 932 39.82 -25.98 78.55
N ARG A 933 38.56 -26.39 78.45
CA ARG A 933 37.76 -26.94 79.57
C ARG A 933 38.25 -28.32 79.98
N SER A 934 38.06 -28.68 81.25
CA SER A 934 38.38 -30.04 81.73
C SER A 934 37.40 -31.06 81.15
N THR A 935 37.82 -32.31 81.06
CA THR A 935 36.98 -33.39 80.52
C THR A 935 35.69 -33.58 81.32
N GLU A 936 35.75 -33.46 82.66
CA GLU A 936 34.59 -33.57 83.55
C GLU A 936 33.57 -32.47 83.28
N HIS A 937 34.05 -31.24 83.05
CA HIS A 937 33.18 -30.12 82.70
C HIS A 937 32.53 -30.30 81.32
N LEU A 938 33.27 -30.84 80.33
CA LEU A 938 32.72 -31.15 79.01
C LEU A 938 31.65 -32.25 79.07
N ILE A 939 31.85 -33.28 79.90
CA ILE A 939 30.85 -34.35 80.13
C ILE A 939 29.60 -33.77 80.79
N GLY A 940 29.76 -32.90 81.80
CA GLY A 940 28.64 -32.21 82.46
C GLY A 940 27.88 -31.30 81.49
N ALA A 941 28.58 -30.49 80.71
CA ALA A 941 28.01 -29.60 79.70
C ALA A 941 27.28 -30.39 78.60
N PHE A 942 27.84 -31.52 78.16
CA PHE A 942 27.17 -32.43 77.23
C PHE A 942 25.87 -33.01 77.81
N GLY A 943 25.86 -33.39 79.09
CA GLY A 943 24.67 -33.89 79.78
C GLY A 943 23.57 -32.83 79.91
N ALA A 944 23.94 -31.59 80.21
CA ALA A 944 23.00 -30.46 80.26
C ALA A 944 22.39 -30.17 78.87
N ALA A 945 23.23 -30.04 77.84
CA ALA A 945 22.81 -29.72 76.49
C ALA A 945 21.94 -30.82 75.84
N THR A 946 22.22 -32.10 76.14
CA THR A 946 21.38 -33.21 75.69
C THR A 946 20.03 -33.24 76.41
N SER A 947 19.99 -32.90 77.70
CA SER A 947 18.74 -32.82 78.46
C SER A 947 17.83 -31.69 77.96
N GLU A 948 18.41 -30.55 77.62
CA GLU A 948 17.70 -29.42 76.99
C GLU A 948 17.19 -29.78 75.58
N SER A 949 18.00 -30.45 74.76
CA SER A 949 17.60 -30.89 73.42
C SER A 949 16.51 -31.98 73.42
N ILE A 950 16.49 -32.84 74.44
CA ILE A 950 15.46 -33.89 74.61
C ILE A 950 14.16 -33.27 75.18
N ALA A 951 14.24 -32.24 76.01
CA ALA A 951 13.07 -31.53 76.55
C ALA A 951 12.26 -30.81 75.44
N GLY A 952 12.91 -30.37 74.35
CA GLY A 952 12.24 -29.79 73.18
C GLY A 952 11.65 -30.80 72.19
N ALA A 953 11.95 -32.10 72.32
CA ALA A 953 11.57 -33.15 71.36
C ALA A 953 10.57 -34.18 71.92
N ARG A 954 10.08 -34.01 73.15
CA ARG A 954 9.10 -34.92 73.78
C ARG A 954 7.66 -34.51 73.47
N GLU A 955 7.24 -34.73 72.23
CA GLU A 955 5.90 -35.22 71.93
C GLU A 955 6.10 -36.51 71.11
N TYR A 956 5.65 -37.65 71.65
CA TYR A 956 5.73 -39.02 71.09
C TYR A 956 7.09 -39.74 71.15
N ASP A 957 7.31 -40.56 72.18
CA ASP A 957 7.06 -42.02 72.11
C ASP A 957 7.69 -42.73 73.33
N ASP A 958 7.03 -43.79 73.80
CA ASP A 958 7.36 -44.61 74.97
C ASP A 958 8.02 -45.93 74.55
N GLY A 959 8.93 -46.45 75.39
CA GLY A 959 9.33 -47.86 75.38
C GLY A 959 10.71 -48.23 74.81
N GLY A 960 11.60 -48.70 75.71
CA GLY A 960 12.52 -49.81 75.40
C GLY A 960 14.04 -49.54 75.37
N GLY A 961 14.71 -49.77 76.50
CA GLY A 961 16.04 -50.40 76.62
C GLY A 961 17.26 -49.88 75.82
N GLY A 962 18.17 -49.18 76.51
CA GLY A 962 19.62 -49.45 76.41
C GLY A 962 20.48 -48.64 75.44
N GLY A 963 20.64 -47.34 75.65
CA GLY A 963 21.73 -46.52 75.09
C GLY A 963 21.30 -45.07 74.80
N THR A 964 22.10 -44.08 75.20
CA THR A 964 21.82 -42.67 74.86
C THR A 964 21.99 -42.49 73.34
N PRO A 965 20.97 -42.04 72.58
CA PRO A 965 21.09 -41.86 71.15
C PRO A 965 22.17 -40.83 70.81
N VAL A 966 22.95 -41.10 69.77
CA VAL A 966 23.98 -40.16 69.28
C VAL A 966 23.27 -38.90 68.75
N PRO A 967 23.64 -37.69 69.19
CA PRO A 967 23.04 -36.46 68.70
C PRO A 967 23.17 -36.31 67.17
N SER A 968 22.14 -35.75 66.53
CA SER A 968 22.10 -35.58 65.08
C SER A 968 23.18 -34.61 64.59
N ALA A 969 23.87 -34.98 63.51
CA ALA A 969 24.98 -34.19 62.99
C ALA A 969 24.52 -33.12 61.99
N SER A 970 24.11 -31.95 62.49
CA SER A 970 23.61 -30.81 61.69
C SER A 970 24.69 -30.13 60.82
N ARG A 971 25.98 -30.44 61.02
CA ARG A 971 27.16 -29.74 60.43
C ARG A 971 27.22 -28.23 60.72
N GLN A 972 26.32 -27.71 61.54
CA GLN A 972 26.37 -26.36 62.08
C GLN A 972 27.02 -26.44 63.45
N TRP A 973 28.27 -26.02 63.52
CA TRP A 973 29.04 -26.07 64.77
C TRP A 973 28.55 -24.98 65.70
N ASN A 974 28.29 -25.32 66.96
CA ASN A 974 27.94 -24.37 68.00
C ASN A 974 28.54 -24.85 69.33
N PRO A 975 29.18 -23.99 70.14
CA PRO A 975 29.73 -24.40 71.43
C PRO A 975 28.72 -25.06 72.39
N ALA A 976 27.43 -24.71 72.28
CA ALA A 976 26.34 -25.30 73.07
C ALA A 976 25.71 -26.54 72.42
N ASP A 977 26.05 -26.88 71.17
CA ASP A 977 25.47 -28.03 70.48
C ASP A 977 26.04 -29.35 71.03
N PRO A 978 25.18 -30.30 71.46
CA PRO A 978 25.60 -31.60 71.96
C PRO A 978 26.53 -32.36 71.01
N ASN A 979 26.27 -32.34 69.69
CA ASN A 979 27.12 -33.04 68.72
C ASN A 979 28.52 -32.40 68.62
N THR A 980 28.61 -31.07 68.71
CA THR A 980 29.89 -30.34 68.76
C THR A 980 30.70 -30.74 70.00
N ILE A 981 30.09 -30.72 71.19
CA ILE A 981 30.77 -31.13 72.45
C ILE A 981 31.18 -32.60 72.39
N LEU A 982 30.32 -33.49 71.87
CA LEU A 982 30.62 -34.91 71.69
C LEU A 982 31.84 -35.11 70.79
N ARG A 983 31.96 -34.35 69.70
CA ARG A 983 33.11 -34.41 68.79
C ARG A 983 34.39 -33.90 69.44
N VAL A 984 34.32 -32.86 70.27
CA VAL A 984 35.47 -32.43 71.09
C VAL A 984 35.92 -33.57 72.02
N LEU A 985 34.98 -34.26 72.69
CA LEU A 985 35.28 -35.43 73.53
C LEU A 985 35.88 -36.58 72.72
N CYS A 986 35.37 -36.86 71.51
CA CYS A 986 35.90 -37.92 70.63
C CYS A 986 37.37 -37.70 70.27
N HIS A 987 37.78 -36.44 70.06
CA HIS A 987 39.15 -36.06 69.76
C HIS A 987 40.00 -35.75 71.00
N ARG A 988 39.42 -35.78 72.20
CA ARG A 988 40.15 -35.56 73.46
C ARG A 988 40.98 -36.79 73.84
N ASP A 989 42.30 -36.65 73.89
CA ASP A 989 43.20 -37.69 74.38
C ASP A 989 43.30 -37.64 75.92
N ASP A 990 42.25 -38.15 76.58
CA ASP A 990 42.13 -38.16 78.03
C ASP A 990 41.41 -39.44 78.52
N GLU A 991 41.84 -40.00 79.66
CA GLU A 991 41.32 -41.26 80.22
C GLU A 991 39.82 -41.16 80.51
N VAL A 992 39.39 -40.04 81.08
CA VAL A 992 38.01 -39.80 81.50
C VAL A 992 37.09 -39.71 80.28
N ALA A 993 37.53 -39.04 79.21
CA ALA A 993 36.79 -38.91 77.95
C ALA A 993 36.62 -40.29 77.29
N ASN A 994 37.70 -41.07 77.28
CA ASN A 994 37.72 -42.40 76.66
C ASN A 994 36.79 -43.39 77.39
N GLN A 995 36.79 -43.37 78.72
CA GLN A 995 35.89 -44.18 79.53
C GLN A 995 34.43 -43.76 79.35
N PHE A 996 34.14 -42.46 79.34
CA PHE A 996 32.81 -41.92 79.09
C PHE A 996 32.26 -42.36 77.72
N LEU A 997 33.02 -42.14 76.64
CA LEU A 997 32.59 -42.49 75.28
C LEU A 997 32.40 -44.02 75.10
N LYS A 998 33.21 -44.83 75.78
CA LYS A 998 33.07 -46.29 75.78
C LYS A 998 31.79 -46.72 76.52
N ARG A 999 31.50 -46.17 77.70
CA ARG A 999 30.35 -46.56 78.53
C ARG A 999 29.02 -46.06 77.95
N THR A 1000 28.99 -44.81 77.48
CA THR A 1000 27.75 -44.15 77.07
C THR A 1000 27.35 -44.47 75.62
N PHE A 1001 28.32 -44.55 74.70
CA PHE A 1001 28.06 -44.67 73.25
C PHE A 1001 28.69 -45.89 72.58
N GLN A 1002 29.46 -46.70 73.33
CA GLN A 1002 30.15 -47.90 72.83
C GLN A 1002 31.04 -47.64 71.59
N LEU A 1003 31.61 -46.43 71.47
CA LEU A 1003 32.39 -46.04 70.29
C LEU A 1003 33.65 -46.91 70.12
N ALA A 1004 33.96 -47.21 68.85
CA ALA A 1004 35.16 -47.93 68.48
C ALA A 1004 36.42 -47.12 68.81
N LYS A 1005 37.47 -47.84 69.23
CA LYS A 1005 38.83 -47.32 69.36
C LYS A 1005 39.38 -46.96 67.98
N ARG A 1006 40.12 -45.86 67.88
CA ARG A 1006 40.88 -45.51 66.66
C ARG A 1006 41.86 -46.63 66.32
N ARG A 1007 42.30 -46.74 65.06
CA ARG A 1007 43.34 -47.70 64.65
C ARG A 1007 44.68 -46.99 64.53
#